data_AF-A0A9D6R3P2-F1
#
_entry.id   AF-A0A9D6R3P2-F1
#
_cell.length_a   1.000
_cell.length_b   1.000
_cell.length_c   1.000
_cell.angle_alpha   90.00
_cell.angle_beta   90.00
_cell.angle_gamma   90.00
#
_symmetry.space_group_name_H-M   'P 1'
#
loop_
_entity.id
_entity.type
_entity.pdbx_description
1 polymer ?
#
loop_
_entity_poly.entity_id
_entity_poly.type
_entity_poly.pdbx_seq_one_letter_code
_entity_poly.pdbx_strand_id
1 'polypeptide(L)'
;MDKQIWTWREMLGHVLDTVRPSEFGHEMEGITPETAEDDLPGIAGLTNILTSSTAMAATFDLPPDEAKAALKEIGEALAHLPEPDGLEALTVDQRKVYDLYAPFLRFMLANLGPALAGIFTHYIDGDYDLEDDPDGLTAQARDLAATDPEAAVALLDRVGAMGLRGVEWWWRWPDELDRPLADRAMAIQTILEDTHVLEPLEVEREIWRRIFRDLASTEASALEVREEETAEEADQADPLAPLFDRLYDGEEALTDELRAAFAEQGEIVIPELIDLLEDRELWPDDSDGEGYVSIHAARLLGRLQAAEAVEPLLKVIAESEPEDILRDAAIAALEEIGSPAVPATLRFLRYSRDPDLKGLLAWPLATAGKGSEKVYEALATLYNETTWDDVRSEVATVLGDFGDKRAVPLLRSALDEPDVVGWNRNAVIRALQDLGEEIDEELEDADIDEDGPFLLGTLTDESTFREFIGALPREWRNDAETIAHTFTNYVEKSITFALVETFRRTQPEIAGSLNLFLQSDIENASLDADTGGWPEWERAAYEHLQTCAWPELHERVTGLYAFFSELALADFDADADPNDLIQQAKDIVGDDAGQTLSLVGQAGALAIGGGLVWHRWPSEAEPPLSHWIAALVDLVAFLQDIGQWPLKMGEFVGSPEEERTVMPIDEALAARVRLTPEDEAFIADLRKIASPDLPPEMIRRAQSLGPGIVPALFRIINDDDLWNPAARPGRGWPPIHAITLLGHLRPPQAVPLLIDLAIEFDENAEARYRAIEALGQIGAPAAEMLWLEMRFGSDTEAQVALAPALAVAGRGDSRTAPLLLDLFNRVGWREGRSHVASSLGLLEDRSAAPPLRAALDDRRARLDDVEAMIEALEKLGVPVNTDPAVQAARRRVGLVMRRPVAATEWSKTPRNAPCPCGSGKKYKYCHGSGELTVH
;
A
#
# COMPACT_ATOMS: atom_id res chain seq x y z
N MET A 1 4.45 45.22 33.90
CA MET A 1 5.27 46.09 33.01
C MET A 1 5.09 47.54 33.42
N ASP A 2 6.20 48.28 33.55
CA ASP A 2 6.21 49.69 33.91
C ASP A 2 5.62 50.58 32.79
N LYS A 3 5.00 51.68 33.22
CA LYS A 3 4.07 52.57 32.49
C LYS A 3 4.76 53.51 31.49
N GLN A 4 5.15 53.03 30.31
CA GLN A 4 5.69 53.89 29.23
C GLN A 4 4.92 53.64 27.93
N ILE A 5 4.39 54.71 27.31
CA ILE A 5 3.89 54.64 25.93
C ILE A 5 5.12 54.46 25.05
N TRP A 6 5.31 53.26 24.53
CA TRP A 6 6.44 52.93 23.67
C TRP A 6 6.30 53.62 22.31
N THR A 7 7.39 54.19 21.82
CA THR A 7 7.50 54.58 20.41
C THR A 7 7.53 53.32 19.53
N TRP A 8 7.16 53.44 18.25
CA TRP A 8 7.26 52.31 17.32
C TRP A 8 8.67 51.69 17.28
N ARG A 9 9.74 52.46 17.49
CA ARG A 9 11.12 51.93 17.56
C ARG A 9 11.38 51.12 18.82
N GLU A 10 10.80 51.52 19.95
CA GLU A 10 10.88 50.74 21.20
C GLU A 10 10.09 49.43 21.06
N MET A 11 8.90 49.47 20.45
CA MET A 11 8.11 48.27 20.14
C MET A 11 8.85 47.33 19.18
N LEU A 12 9.43 47.86 18.10
CA LEU A 12 10.26 47.08 17.17
C LEU A 12 11.45 46.42 17.89
N GLY A 13 12.07 47.13 18.84
CA GLY A 13 13.12 46.57 19.68
C GLY A 13 12.65 45.32 20.44
N HIS A 14 11.50 45.41 21.08
CA HIS A 14 10.88 44.28 21.78
C HIS A 14 10.55 43.11 20.84
N VAL A 15 10.01 43.36 19.65
CA VAL A 15 9.78 42.30 18.64
C VAL A 15 11.09 41.62 18.24
N LEU A 16 12.16 42.39 18.04
CA LEU A 16 13.46 41.83 17.67
C LEU A 16 14.12 41.06 18.82
N ASP A 17 13.79 41.37 20.06
CA ASP A 17 14.33 40.70 21.24
C ASP A 17 13.70 39.30 21.44
N THR A 18 12.45 39.06 21.02
CA THR A 18 11.78 37.74 21.16
C THR A 18 12.49 36.61 20.39
N VAL A 19 13.23 36.94 19.33
CA VAL A 19 14.01 35.97 18.53
C VAL A 19 15.48 35.86 18.95
N ARG A 20 15.92 36.65 19.94
CA ARG A 20 17.32 36.63 20.42
C ARG A 20 17.53 35.59 21.50
N PRO A 21 18.53 34.69 21.36
CA PRO A 21 18.84 33.70 22.40
C PRO A 21 19.11 34.31 23.78
N SER A 22 19.70 35.50 23.83
CA SER A 22 20.06 36.15 25.10
C SER A 22 18.87 36.61 25.94
N GLU A 23 17.75 36.96 25.30
CA GLU A 23 16.52 37.42 25.95
C GLU A 23 15.52 36.27 26.13
N PHE A 24 15.53 35.30 25.20
CA PHE A 24 14.71 34.09 25.22
C PHE A 24 14.78 33.32 26.55
N GLY A 25 15.97 33.20 27.14
CA GLY A 25 16.14 32.46 28.40
C GLY A 25 15.39 33.06 29.60
N HIS A 26 15.10 34.37 29.59
CA HIS A 26 14.34 35.05 30.65
C HIS A 26 12.84 35.02 30.37
N GLU A 27 12.42 35.16 29.11
CA GLU A 27 10.99 35.12 28.73
C GLU A 27 10.39 33.71 28.84
N MET A 28 11.20 32.68 28.65
CA MET A 28 10.78 31.26 28.67
C MET A 28 11.01 30.57 30.02
N GLU A 29 11.17 31.34 31.10
CA GLU A 29 11.39 30.81 32.45
C GLU A 29 10.13 30.06 32.95
N GLY A 30 10.17 28.73 32.95
CA GLY A 30 9.07 27.87 33.40
C GLY A 30 8.51 26.94 32.31
N ILE A 31 8.84 27.19 31.04
CA ILE A 31 8.46 26.35 29.91
C ILE A 31 9.51 25.26 29.74
N THR A 32 9.09 24.00 29.71
CA THR A 32 9.98 22.85 29.48
C THR A 32 9.79 22.29 28.08
N PRO A 33 10.73 21.49 27.55
CA PRO A 33 10.53 20.83 26.27
C PRO A 33 9.22 20.02 26.18
N GLU A 34 8.73 19.53 27.32
CA GLU A 34 7.49 18.76 27.42
C GLU A 34 6.21 19.60 27.43
N THR A 35 6.25 20.88 27.84
CA THR A 35 5.08 21.79 27.82
C THR A 35 5.13 22.79 26.66
N ALA A 36 6.24 22.81 25.91
CA ALA A 36 6.48 23.79 24.86
C ALA A 36 5.40 23.75 23.77
N GLU A 37 4.89 22.59 23.40
CA GLU A 37 3.87 22.49 22.35
C GLU A 37 2.58 23.26 22.71
N ASP A 38 2.18 23.27 23.99
CA ASP A 38 0.97 23.95 24.47
C ASP A 38 1.17 25.47 24.69
N ASP A 39 2.35 25.88 25.19
CA ASP A 39 2.61 27.28 25.60
C ASP A 39 3.07 28.17 24.42
N LEU A 40 3.74 27.60 23.41
CA LEU A 40 4.39 28.35 22.33
C LEU A 40 3.44 29.08 21.36
N PRO A 41 2.24 28.55 21.00
CA PRO A 41 1.28 29.27 20.17
C PRO A 41 0.86 30.63 20.78
N GLY A 42 0.66 30.68 22.10
CA GLY A 42 0.31 31.92 22.79
C GLY A 42 1.40 33.01 22.70
N ILE A 43 2.67 32.60 22.78
CA ILE A 43 3.82 33.51 22.64
C ILE A 43 3.94 34.02 21.19
N ALA A 44 3.59 33.17 20.22
CA ALA A 44 3.60 33.54 18.80
C ALA A 44 2.53 34.59 18.53
N GLY A 45 1.32 34.38 19.08
CA GLY A 45 0.23 35.35 19.02
C GLY A 45 0.61 36.70 19.64
N LEU A 46 1.23 36.72 20.82
CA LEU A 46 1.68 37.97 21.44
C LEU A 46 2.74 38.70 20.60
N THR A 47 3.68 37.96 20.01
CA THR A 47 4.71 38.52 19.13
C THR A 47 4.10 39.11 17.87
N ASN A 48 3.11 38.43 17.29
CA ASN A 48 2.36 38.90 16.13
C ASN A 48 1.59 40.21 16.45
N ILE A 49 0.82 40.25 17.55
CA ILE A 49 0.10 41.45 18.01
C ILE A 49 1.06 42.63 18.19
N LEU A 50 2.22 42.42 18.80
CA LEU A 50 3.22 43.46 19.00
C LEU A 50 3.81 43.95 17.67
N THR A 51 4.00 43.05 16.71
CA THR A 51 4.51 43.37 15.38
C THR A 51 3.50 44.22 14.59
N SER A 52 2.24 43.83 14.57
CA SER A 52 1.14 44.59 13.96
C SER A 52 0.97 45.95 14.63
N SER A 53 1.00 46.00 15.97
CA SER A 53 0.94 47.24 16.76
C SER A 53 2.10 48.20 16.43
N THR A 54 3.30 47.66 16.18
CA THR A 54 4.49 48.44 15.80
C THR A 54 4.27 49.16 14.46
N ALA A 55 3.71 48.45 13.46
CA ALA A 55 3.39 49.02 12.16
C ALA A 55 2.24 50.05 12.24
N MET A 56 1.20 49.79 13.05
CA MET A 56 0.11 50.74 13.28
C MET A 56 0.61 52.03 13.94
N ALA A 57 1.43 51.93 14.99
CA ALA A 57 2.03 53.09 15.65
C ALA A 57 2.87 53.93 14.67
N ALA A 58 3.69 53.29 13.83
CA ALA A 58 4.44 53.99 12.79
C ALA A 58 3.52 54.69 11.76
N THR A 59 2.42 54.04 11.38
CA THR A 59 1.43 54.54 10.41
C THR A 59 0.69 55.77 10.94
N PHE A 60 0.24 55.73 12.20
CA PHE A 60 -0.71 56.71 12.72
C PHE A 60 -0.06 57.86 13.52
N ASP A 61 1.10 57.65 14.12
CA ASP A 61 1.78 58.69 14.92
C ASP A 61 2.65 59.64 14.09
N LEU A 62 3.09 59.19 12.90
CA LEU A 62 3.99 59.95 12.03
C LEU A 62 3.25 60.64 10.88
N PRO A 63 3.79 61.73 10.29
CA PRO A 63 3.33 62.25 9.00
C PRO A 63 3.44 61.19 7.88
N PRO A 64 2.62 61.22 6.80
CA PRO A 64 2.57 60.15 5.78
C PRO A 64 3.93 59.75 5.19
N ASP A 65 4.78 60.73 4.82
CA ASP A 65 6.10 60.44 4.24
C ASP A 65 7.07 59.81 5.26
N GLU A 66 6.99 60.23 6.52
CA GLU A 66 7.79 59.66 7.62
C GLU A 66 7.28 58.28 8.03
N ALA A 67 5.95 58.08 8.01
CA ALA A 67 5.29 56.80 8.26
C ALA A 67 5.74 55.74 7.25
N LYS A 68 5.72 56.05 5.94
CA LYS A 68 6.22 55.14 4.90
C LYS A 68 7.70 54.80 5.07
N ALA A 69 8.53 55.78 5.46
CA ALA A 69 9.94 55.53 5.75
C ALA A 69 10.12 54.62 6.98
N ALA A 70 9.31 54.80 8.03
CA ALA A 70 9.32 53.96 9.22
C ALA A 70 8.82 52.54 8.95
N LEU A 71 7.73 52.37 8.18
CA LEU A 71 7.22 51.07 7.74
C LEU A 71 8.26 50.30 6.93
N LYS A 72 8.98 50.98 6.04
CA LYS A 72 10.10 50.39 5.32
C LYS A 72 11.23 49.94 6.25
N GLU A 73 11.59 50.76 7.25
CA GLU A 73 12.59 50.40 8.27
C GLU A 73 12.16 49.16 9.06
N ILE A 74 10.88 49.07 9.46
CA ILE A 74 10.29 47.91 10.14
C ILE A 74 10.37 46.65 9.25
N GLY A 75 9.87 46.74 8.01
CA GLY A 75 9.85 45.62 7.08
C GLY A 75 11.26 45.10 6.75
N GLU A 76 12.23 45.99 6.53
CA GLU A 76 13.63 45.61 6.28
C GLU A 76 14.27 44.92 7.48
N ALA A 77 14.01 45.41 8.70
CA ALA A 77 14.54 44.84 9.94
C ALA A 77 14.01 43.43 10.20
N LEU A 78 12.72 43.19 9.96
CA LEU A 78 12.06 41.90 10.18
C LEU A 78 12.35 40.89 9.06
N ALA A 79 12.52 41.35 7.81
CA ALA A 79 12.95 40.48 6.71
C ALA A 79 14.39 39.94 6.86
N HIS A 80 15.26 40.68 7.54
CA HIS A 80 16.68 40.39 7.64
C HIS A 80 17.13 40.25 9.10
N LEU A 81 16.46 39.37 9.84
CA LEU A 81 16.82 39.07 11.22
C LEU A 81 18.28 38.57 11.31
N PRO A 82 19.09 39.09 12.24
CA PRO A 82 20.47 38.64 12.41
C PRO A 82 20.52 37.17 12.84
N GLU A 83 21.58 36.47 12.44
CA GLU A 83 21.87 35.10 12.90
C GLU A 83 21.84 35.01 14.44
N PRO A 84 21.30 33.93 15.03
CA PRO A 84 21.26 33.78 16.48
C PRO A 84 22.65 33.88 17.11
N ASP A 85 22.83 34.83 18.02
CA ASP A 85 24.03 34.98 18.83
C ASP A 85 23.74 34.73 20.33
N GLY A 86 24.71 34.18 21.06
CA GLY A 86 24.56 33.91 22.50
C GLY A 86 23.88 32.59 22.86
N LEU A 87 23.77 31.63 21.94
CA LEU A 87 23.22 30.28 22.19
C LEU A 87 23.94 29.54 23.34
N GLU A 88 25.22 29.85 23.57
CA GLU A 88 26.02 29.31 24.67
C GLU A 88 25.53 29.71 26.08
N ALA A 89 24.71 30.74 26.19
CA ALA A 89 24.13 31.20 27.45
C ALA A 89 22.87 30.42 27.86
N LEU A 90 22.23 29.71 26.91
CA LEU A 90 21.05 28.91 27.16
C LEU A 90 21.40 27.60 27.88
N THR A 91 20.52 27.17 28.79
CA THR A 91 20.57 25.80 29.33
C THR A 91 20.23 24.78 28.24
N VAL A 92 20.53 23.50 28.48
CA VAL A 92 20.24 22.42 27.52
C VAL A 92 18.76 22.37 27.15
N ASP A 93 17.86 22.54 28.13
CA ASP A 93 16.43 22.45 27.89
C ASP A 93 15.87 23.74 27.25
N GLN A 94 16.33 24.92 27.67
CA GLN A 94 16.00 26.17 26.97
C GLN A 94 16.47 26.16 25.52
N ARG A 95 17.62 25.54 25.23
CA ARG A 95 18.11 25.43 23.87
C ARG A 95 17.23 24.51 23.02
N LYS A 96 16.71 23.41 23.56
CA LYS A 96 15.76 22.56 22.83
C LYS A 96 14.48 23.33 22.48
N VAL A 97 13.94 24.09 23.44
CA VAL A 97 12.75 24.93 23.21
C VAL A 97 13.04 26.03 22.18
N TYR A 98 14.23 26.66 22.24
CA TYR A 98 14.67 27.65 21.26
C TYR A 98 14.78 27.06 19.85
N ASP A 99 15.44 25.91 19.72
CA ASP A 99 15.66 25.24 18.43
C ASP A 99 14.33 24.76 17.80
N LEU A 100 13.29 24.51 18.62
CA LEU A 100 11.93 24.20 18.17
C LEU A 100 11.20 25.43 17.64
N TYR A 101 11.29 26.56 18.35
CA TYR A 101 10.40 27.70 18.16
C TYR A 101 10.98 28.87 17.35
N ALA A 102 12.26 29.19 17.55
CA ALA A 102 12.90 30.31 16.89
C ALA A 102 12.86 30.24 15.36
N PRO A 103 12.98 29.07 14.70
CA PRO A 103 12.81 28.97 13.25
C PRO A 103 11.42 29.43 12.78
N PHE A 104 10.37 29.05 13.49
CA PHE A 104 8.99 29.44 13.18
C PHE A 104 8.78 30.94 13.34
N LEU A 105 9.17 31.53 14.49
CA LEU A 105 9.06 32.99 14.69
C LEU A 105 9.85 33.77 13.65
N ARG A 106 11.07 33.32 13.33
CA ARG A 106 11.91 33.98 12.32
C ARG A 106 11.25 33.94 10.94
N PHE A 107 10.66 32.80 10.57
CA PHE A 107 9.90 32.66 9.33
C PHE A 107 8.66 33.56 9.31
N MET A 108 7.88 33.57 10.38
CA MET A 108 6.68 34.41 10.52
C MET A 108 7.04 35.89 10.37
N LEU A 109 8.01 36.39 11.14
CA LEU A 109 8.42 37.80 11.11
C LEU A 109 8.99 38.21 9.74
N ALA A 110 9.75 37.33 9.09
CA ALA A 110 10.32 37.60 7.77
C ALA A 110 9.25 37.79 6.68
N ASN A 111 8.08 37.20 6.84
CA ASN A 111 6.94 37.37 5.93
C ASN A 111 6.01 38.51 6.37
N LEU A 112 5.68 38.58 7.67
CA LEU A 112 4.76 39.54 8.26
C LEU A 112 5.28 40.99 8.16
N GLY A 113 6.56 41.22 8.45
CA GLY A 113 7.14 42.56 8.44
C GLY A 113 7.06 43.25 7.07
N PRO A 114 7.55 42.63 5.99
CA PRO A 114 7.40 43.15 4.63
C PRO A 114 5.95 43.28 4.16
N ALA A 115 5.03 42.43 4.65
CA ALA A 115 3.61 42.52 4.31
C ALA A 115 2.97 43.75 4.97
N LEU A 116 3.16 43.93 6.28
CA LEU A 116 2.76 45.13 7.02
C LEU A 116 3.30 46.40 6.34
N ALA A 117 4.58 46.40 5.96
CA ALA A 117 5.18 47.56 5.31
C ALA A 117 4.51 47.91 3.96
N GLY A 118 4.23 46.91 3.13
CA GLY A 118 3.58 47.08 1.82
C GLY A 118 2.12 47.50 1.95
N ILE A 119 1.34 46.74 2.72
CA ILE A 119 -0.09 46.96 2.94
C ILE A 119 -0.36 48.35 3.51
N PHE A 120 0.33 48.73 4.59
CA PHE A 120 0.13 50.05 5.20
C PHE A 120 0.65 51.19 4.32
N THR A 121 1.62 50.94 3.44
CA THR A 121 2.06 51.93 2.44
C THR A 121 0.95 52.23 1.44
N HIS A 122 0.31 51.19 0.89
CA HIS A 122 -0.85 51.33 0.00
C HIS A 122 -2.05 51.95 0.73
N TYR A 123 -2.29 51.57 1.98
CA TYR A 123 -3.31 52.19 2.83
C TYR A 123 -3.08 53.70 3.01
N ILE A 124 -1.84 54.13 3.25
CA ILE A 124 -1.45 55.55 3.39
C ILE A 124 -1.62 56.30 2.07
N ASP A 125 -1.18 55.70 0.96
CA ASP A 125 -1.21 56.35 -0.36
C ASP A 125 -2.64 56.42 -0.92
N GLY A 126 -3.54 55.54 -0.46
CA GLY A 126 -4.93 55.49 -0.92
C GLY A 126 -5.04 55.07 -2.39
N ASP A 127 -4.07 54.28 -2.87
CA ASP A 127 -3.93 53.87 -4.27
C ASP A 127 -4.60 52.51 -4.55
N TYR A 128 -5.75 52.29 -3.93
CA TYR A 128 -6.65 51.15 -4.10
C TYR A 128 -8.08 51.64 -4.35
N ASP A 129 -8.89 50.83 -5.05
CA ASP A 129 -10.32 51.07 -5.24
C ASP A 129 -11.09 50.02 -4.43
N LEU A 130 -12.07 50.46 -3.63
CA LEU A 130 -12.88 49.55 -2.81
C LEU A 130 -13.92 48.79 -3.64
N GLU A 131 -14.15 49.22 -4.88
CA GLU A 131 -15.04 48.55 -5.84
C GLU A 131 -14.31 47.52 -6.72
N ASP A 132 -12.98 47.41 -6.62
CA ASP A 132 -12.20 46.39 -7.32
C ASP A 132 -12.50 44.98 -6.75
N ASP A 133 -12.42 43.94 -7.60
CA ASP A 133 -12.54 42.53 -7.19
C ASP A 133 -11.18 42.06 -6.59
N PRO A 134 -11.08 41.86 -5.26
CA PRO A 134 -9.81 41.49 -4.62
C PRO A 134 -9.31 40.11 -5.05
N ASP A 135 -10.20 39.16 -5.37
CA ASP A 135 -9.80 37.84 -5.85
C ASP A 135 -9.33 37.90 -7.29
N GLY A 136 -9.98 38.73 -8.10
CA GLY A 136 -9.53 39.02 -9.46
C GLY A 136 -8.12 39.62 -9.48
N LEU A 137 -7.83 40.56 -8.57
CA LEU A 137 -6.49 41.13 -8.40
C LEU A 137 -5.49 40.10 -7.88
N THR A 138 -5.90 39.21 -6.97
CA THR A 138 -5.04 38.13 -6.45
C THR A 138 -4.73 37.09 -7.51
N ALA A 139 -5.71 36.67 -8.31
CA ALA A 139 -5.50 35.84 -9.49
C ALA A 139 -4.57 36.50 -10.51
N GLN A 140 -4.72 37.81 -10.72
CA GLN A 140 -3.79 38.58 -11.57
C GLN A 140 -2.36 38.59 -10.99
N ALA A 141 -2.21 38.70 -9.67
CA ALA A 141 -0.93 38.63 -9.01
C ALA A 141 -0.27 37.25 -9.23
N ARG A 142 -1.05 36.16 -9.11
CA ARG A 142 -0.62 34.79 -9.43
C ARG A 142 -0.07 34.69 -10.85
N ASP A 143 -0.81 35.20 -11.84
CA ASP A 143 -0.41 35.15 -13.25
C ASP A 143 0.85 36.00 -13.55
N LEU A 144 1.00 37.12 -12.84
CA LEU A 144 2.16 38.01 -12.99
C LEU A 144 3.43 37.47 -12.32
N ALA A 145 3.30 36.63 -11.30
CA ALA A 145 4.39 36.15 -10.44
C ALA A 145 5.63 35.68 -11.21
N ALA A 146 5.41 34.95 -12.32
CA ALA A 146 6.48 34.40 -13.14
C ALA A 146 7.27 35.44 -13.95
N THR A 147 6.67 36.60 -14.22
CA THR A 147 7.24 37.64 -15.11
C THR A 147 7.63 38.91 -14.36
N ASP A 148 6.90 39.27 -13.31
CA ASP A 148 7.11 40.47 -12.51
C ASP A 148 6.68 40.20 -11.05
N PRO A 149 7.54 39.55 -10.26
CA PRO A 149 7.22 39.19 -8.88
C PRO A 149 7.06 40.41 -7.96
N GLU A 150 7.73 41.53 -8.27
CA GLU A 150 7.57 42.78 -7.51
C GLU A 150 6.17 43.37 -7.76
N ALA A 151 5.70 43.39 -9.00
CA ALA A 151 4.34 43.82 -9.32
C ALA A 151 3.27 42.88 -8.73
N ALA A 152 3.53 41.56 -8.72
CA ALA A 152 2.63 40.60 -8.10
C ALA A 152 2.50 40.83 -6.58
N VAL A 153 3.61 41.03 -5.88
CA VAL A 153 3.61 41.37 -4.44
C VAL A 153 2.89 42.70 -4.19
N ALA A 154 3.13 43.72 -5.01
CA ALA A 154 2.44 45.01 -4.87
C ALA A 154 0.91 44.90 -5.07
N LEU A 155 0.45 44.02 -5.97
CA LEU A 155 -0.98 43.74 -6.12
C LEU A 155 -1.56 43.08 -4.86
N LEU A 156 -0.87 42.09 -4.29
CA LEU A 156 -1.29 41.49 -3.02
C LEU A 156 -1.29 42.51 -1.87
N ASP A 157 -0.28 43.37 -1.78
CA ASP A 157 -0.22 44.42 -0.75
C ASP A 157 -1.38 45.42 -0.90
N ARG A 158 -1.78 45.73 -2.14
CA ARG A 158 -2.97 46.53 -2.45
C ARG A 158 -4.26 45.81 -2.04
N VAL A 159 -4.38 44.50 -2.28
CA VAL A 159 -5.51 43.68 -1.80
C VAL A 159 -5.56 43.69 -0.28
N GLY A 160 -4.43 43.53 0.41
CA GLY A 160 -4.36 43.68 1.87
C GLY A 160 -4.80 45.06 2.34
N ALA A 161 -4.48 46.14 1.61
CA ALA A 161 -4.96 47.48 1.93
C ALA A 161 -6.48 47.64 1.74
N MET A 162 -7.07 46.95 0.75
CA MET A 162 -8.52 46.84 0.61
C MET A 162 -9.13 46.05 1.78
N GLY A 163 -8.48 44.95 2.20
CA GLY A 163 -8.86 44.17 3.37
C GLY A 163 -8.89 44.98 4.66
N LEU A 164 -7.89 45.83 4.89
CA LEU A 164 -7.88 46.76 6.02
C LEU A 164 -9.08 47.72 6.02
N ARG A 165 -9.73 47.92 4.88
CA ARG A 165 -10.93 48.75 4.71
C ARG A 165 -12.22 47.94 4.72
N GLY A 166 -12.15 46.65 5.06
CA GLY A 166 -13.29 45.75 5.18
C GLY A 166 -13.74 45.11 3.87
N VAL A 167 -12.92 45.12 2.82
CA VAL A 167 -13.22 44.37 1.59
C VAL A 167 -12.79 42.92 1.77
N GLU A 168 -13.77 42.01 1.76
CA GLU A 168 -13.52 40.58 1.92
C GLU A 168 -12.84 39.97 0.69
N TRP A 169 -11.89 39.07 0.92
CA TRP A 169 -11.16 38.30 -0.08
C TRP A 169 -11.25 36.80 0.24
N TRP A 170 -10.94 35.94 -0.72
CA TRP A 170 -11.18 34.50 -0.59
C TRP A 170 -10.14 33.86 0.34
N TRP A 171 -10.62 33.17 1.38
CA TRP A 171 -9.80 32.66 2.48
C TRP A 171 -8.77 31.60 2.05
N ARG A 172 -8.97 30.92 0.92
CA ARG A 172 -8.08 29.83 0.45
C ARG A 172 -6.89 30.34 -0.38
N TRP A 173 -6.76 31.64 -0.62
CA TRP A 173 -5.63 32.17 -1.40
C TRP A 173 -4.24 31.72 -0.94
N PRO A 174 -3.95 31.56 0.37
CA PRO A 174 -2.66 31.04 0.81
C PRO A 174 -2.31 29.65 0.26
N ASP A 175 -3.31 28.79 0.04
CA ASP A 175 -3.12 27.42 -0.49
C ASP A 175 -3.08 27.37 -2.03
N GLU A 176 -3.60 28.42 -2.68
CA GLU A 176 -3.83 28.46 -4.14
C GLU A 176 -2.73 29.23 -4.92
N LEU A 177 -1.78 29.80 -4.18
CA LEU A 177 -0.64 30.56 -4.68
C LEU A 177 0.65 29.76 -4.55
N ASP A 178 1.57 29.96 -5.49
CA ASP A 178 2.92 29.41 -5.38
C ASP A 178 3.79 30.32 -4.46
N ARG A 179 4.72 29.74 -3.70
CA ARG A 179 5.68 30.54 -2.92
C ARG A 179 6.55 31.42 -3.84
N PRO A 180 6.80 32.69 -3.50
CA PRO A 180 6.59 33.32 -2.19
C PRO A 180 5.22 34.03 -2.00
N LEU A 181 4.33 34.01 -3.00
CA LEU A 181 3.04 34.71 -2.90
C LEU A 181 2.10 34.06 -1.88
N ALA A 182 2.16 32.74 -1.70
CA ALA A 182 1.45 32.04 -0.62
C ALA A 182 1.83 32.57 0.76
N ASP A 183 3.13 32.67 1.06
CA ASP A 183 3.61 33.19 2.35
C ASP A 183 3.18 34.65 2.56
N ARG A 184 3.12 35.43 1.47
CA ARG A 184 2.59 36.80 1.48
C ARG A 184 1.09 36.87 1.74
N ALA A 185 0.31 35.98 1.12
CA ALA A 185 -1.13 35.88 1.32
C ALA A 185 -1.49 35.45 2.75
N MET A 186 -0.76 34.47 3.30
CA MET A 186 -0.88 34.08 4.71
C MET A 186 -0.62 35.26 5.64
N ALA A 187 0.45 36.03 5.40
CA ALA A 187 0.74 37.22 6.18
C ALA A 187 -0.37 38.29 6.07
N ILE A 188 -0.95 38.49 4.89
CA ILE A 188 -2.12 39.38 4.72
C ILE A 188 -3.28 38.90 5.59
N GLN A 189 -3.62 37.61 5.50
CA GLN A 189 -4.73 37.04 6.28
C GLN A 189 -4.54 37.26 7.78
N THR A 190 -3.37 36.91 8.31
CA THR A 190 -3.02 37.14 9.72
C THR A 190 -3.15 38.61 10.12
N ILE A 191 -2.71 39.55 9.27
CA ILE A 191 -2.83 40.99 9.55
C ILE A 191 -4.30 41.41 9.61
N LEU A 192 -5.13 40.90 8.71
CA LEU A 192 -6.55 41.26 8.64
C LEU A 192 -7.36 40.69 9.80
N GLU A 193 -7.05 39.48 10.25
CA GLU A 193 -7.68 38.85 11.42
C GLU A 193 -7.42 39.64 12.71
N ASP A 194 -6.21 40.20 12.86
CA ASP A 194 -5.81 40.98 14.03
C ASP A 194 -6.18 42.47 13.97
N THR A 195 -6.62 42.97 12.81
CA THR A 195 -6.84 44.41 12.60
C THR A 195 -8.32 44.71 12.39
N HIS A 196 -8.87 45.61 13.20
CA HIS A 196 -10.23 46.09 12.97
C HIS A 196 -10.34 46.82 11.63
N VAL A 197 -11.54 46.87 11.06
CA VAL A 197 -11.80 47.62 9.83
C VAL A 197 -11.43 49.10 10.03
N LEU A 198 -10.43 49.57 9.29
CA LEU A 198 -9.89 50.91 9.39
C LEU A 198 -10.73 51.92 8.60
N GLU A 199 -10.90 53.10 9.18
CA GLU A 199 -11.43 54.27 8.49
C GLU A 199 -10.39 54.83 7.49
N PRO A 200 -10.75 55.79 6.62
CA PRO A 200 -9.75 56.53 5.86
C PRO A 200 -8.67 57.13 6.77
N LEU A 201 -7.41 57.13 6.31
CA LEU A 201 -6.20 57.47 7.09
C LEU A 201 -6.37 58.67 8.05
N GLU A 202 -6.93 59.78 7.59
CA GLU A 202 -7.06 60.99 8.42
C GLU A 202 -8.08 60.85 9.56
N VAL A 203 -9.12 60.04 9.36
CA VAL A 203 -10.11 59.71 10.38
C VAL A 203 -9.51 58.74 11.37
N GLU A 204 -8.87 57.68 10.89
CA GLU A 204 -8.24 56.66 11.72
C GLU A 204 -7.14 57.26 12.60
N ARG A 205 -6.34 58.17 12.06
CA ARG A 205 -5.34 58.92 12.84
C ARG A 205 -5.94 59.75 13.96
N GLU A 206 -7.13 60.32 13.78
CA GLU A 206 -7.79 61.06 14.86
C GLU A 206 -8.37 60.12 15.93
N ILE A 207 -8.91 58.96 15.51
CA ILE A 207 -9.35 57.89 16.41
C ILE A 207 -8.16 57.41 17.24
N TRP A 208 -7.04 57.07 16.59
CA TRP A 208 -5.79 56.64 17.21
C TRP A 208 -5.25 57.67 18.20
N ARG A 209 -5.15 58.95 17.79
CA ARG A 209 -4.73 60.04 18.68
C ARG A 209 -5.66 60.21 19.87
N ARG A 210 -6.97 60.01 19.70
CA ARG A 210 -7.94 60.08 20.81
C ARG A 210 -7.70 58.94 21.78
N ILE A 211 -7.57 57.70 21.32
CA ILE A 211 -7.30 56.52 22.16
C ILE A 211 -6.02 56.71 22.97
N PHE A 212 -4.91 57.13 22.34
CA PHE A 212 -3.65 57.37 23.04
C PHE A 212 -3.67 58.62 23.94
N ARG A 213 -4.41 59.67 23.58
CA ARG A 213 -4.62 60.83 24.45
C ARG A 213 -5.48 60.49 25.67
N ASP A 214 -6.46 59.60 25.52
CA ASP A 214 -7.32 59.13 26.60
C ASP A 214 -6.56 58.16 27.51
N LEU A 215 -5.73 57.25 26.99
CA LEU A 215 -4.80 56.43 27.77
C LEU A 215 -3.75 57.27 28.54
N ALA A 216 -3.32 58.41 27.96
CA ALA A 216 -2.41 59.35 28.61
C ALA A 216 -3.10 60.34 29.58
N SER A 217 -4.44 60.47 29.53
CA SER A 217 -5.21 61.44 30.34
C SER A 217 -6.20 60.83 31.32
N THR A 218 -6.48 59.53 31.24
CA THR A 218 -7.21 58.75 32.26
C THR A 218 -6.26 58.30 33.38
N GLU A 219 -5.66 59.27 34.07
CA GLU A 219 -5.53 59.14 35.52
C GLU A 219 -6.93 59.40 36.11
N ALA A 220 -7.57 58.33 36.58
CA ALA A 220 -8.89 58.27 37.24
C ALA A 220 -10.10 58.01 36.32
N SER A 221 -10.72 56.84 36.52
CA SER A 221 -12.06 56.42 36.07
C SER A 221 -12.18 55.95 34.62
N ALA A 222 -11.79 54.69 34.34
CA ALA A 222 -12.45 53.80 33.35
C ALA A 222 -11.77 52.40 33.26
N LEU A 223 -11.51 51.76 34.40
CA LEU A 223 -11.17 50.32 34.46
C LEU A 223 -12.01 49.60 35.54
N GLU A 224 -13.17 50.19 35.88
CA GLU A 224 -14.19 49.61 36.78
C GLU A 224 -15.58 49.53 36.11
N VAL A 225 -15.70 49.73 34.79
CA VAL A 225 -16.94 49.43 34.04
C VAL A 225 -16.49 48.93 32.66
N ARG A 226 -16.20 47.63 32.50
CA ARG A 226 -17.17 46.65 31.99
C ARG A 226 -16.80 45.21 32.38
N GLU A 227 -16.59 44.95 33.67
CA GLU A 227 -16.88 43.63 34.26
C GLU A 227 -18.24 43.64 35.00
N GLU A 228 -18.91 44.80 35.06
CA GLU A 228 -20.24 44.98 35.69
C GLU A 228 -21.40 45.10 34.68
N GLU A 229 -21.22 44.72 33.40
CA GLU A 229 -22.33 44.69 32.43
C GLU A 229 -22.66 43.30 31.85
N THR A 230 -22.13 42.22 32.43
CA THR A 230 -22.65 40.84 32.20
C THR A 230 -22.85 40.01 33.47
N ALA A 231 -22.38 40.48 34.63
CA ALA A 231 -22.58 39.77 35.91
C ALA A 231 -24.01 39.89 36.49
N GLU A 232 -24.92 40.67 35.87
CA GLU A 232 -26.36 40.65 36.17
C GLU A 232 -27.20 39.81 35.18
N GLU A 233 -26.60 39.17 34.17
CA GLU A 233 -27.26 38.15 33.34
C GLU A 233 -26.86 36.71 33.70
N ALA A 234 -25.87 36.52 34.59
CA ALA A 234 -25.30 35.21 34.94
C ALA A 234 -26.08 34.40 36.01
N ASP A 235 -27.41 34.41 35.98
CA ASP A 235 -28.21 33.40 36.73
C ASP A 235 -29.50 32.97 36.00
N GLN A 236 -29.57 33.21 34.68
CA GLN A 236 -30.46 32.43 33.82
C GLN A 236 -29.57 31.41 33.11
N ALA A 237 -29.68 30.14 33.51
CA ALA A 237 -29.08 29.05 32.76
C ALA A 237 -29.48 29.21 31.29
N ASP A 238 -28.49 29.19 30.39
CA ASP A 238 -28.73 29.29 28.96
C ASP A 238 -29.81 28.26 28.57
N PRO A 239 -30.98 28.70 28.09
CA PRO A 239 -32.07 27.80 27.75
C PRO A 239 -31.72 26.88 26.57
N LEU A 240 -30.67 27.17 25.80
CA LEU A 240 -30.23 26.38 24.65
C LEU A 240 -29.18 25.33 25.00
N ALA A 241 -28.36 25.54 26.04
CA ALA A 241 -27.35 24.57 26.47
C ALA A 241 -27.84 23.11 26.55
N PRO A 242 -29.03 22.78 27.14
CA PRO A 242 -29.51 21.40 27.17
C PRO A 242 -29.85 20.81 25.79
N LEU A 243 -30.02 21.64 24.77
CA LEU A 243 -30.26 21.24 23.39
C LEU A 243 -28.94 20.86 22.71
N PHE A 244 -27.90 21.66 22.90
CA PHE A 244 -26.55 21.41 22.37
C PHE A 244 -25.83 20.26 23.09
N ASP A 245 -25.99 20.14 24.42
CA ASP A 245 -25.46 19.01 25.21
C ASP A 245 -25.87 17.66 24.61
N ARG A 246 -27.08 17.57 24.05
CA ARG A 246 -27.59 16.35 23.43
C ARG A 246 -26.88 15.98 22.14
N LEU A 247 -26.21 16.90 21.45
CA LEU A 247 -25.44 16.58 20.25
C LEU A 247 -24.19 15.74 20.58
N TYR A 248 -23.71 15.79 21.82
CA TYR A 248 -22.58 15.01 22.32
C TYR A 248 -22.96 13.56 22.71
N ASP A 249 -24.22 13.17 22.55
CA ASP A 249 -24.68 11.79 22.83
C ASP A 249 -24.25 10.76 21.74
N GLY A 250 -23.31 11.13 20.85
CA GLY A 250 -22.72 10.26 19.82
C GLY A 250 -23.53 10.18 18.52
N GLU A 251 -23.32 9.11 17.74
CA GLU A 251 -23.93 8.91 16.42
C GLU A 251 -25.46 9.06 16.40
N GLU A 252 -26.15 8.45 17.38
CA GLU A 252 -27.61 8.40 17.43
C GLU A 252 -28.25 9.67 18.03
N ALA A 253 -27.45 10.68 18.41
CA ALA A 253 -27.90 11.89 19.09
C ALA A 253 -28.99 12.65 18.33
N LEU A 254 -28.86 12.78 17.01
CA LEU A 254 -29.71 13.61 16.17
C LEU A 254 -31.05 12.92 15.84
N THR A 255 -31.92 12.73 16.84
CA THR A 255 -33.27 12.18 16.65
C THR A 255 -34.21 13.15 15.95
N ASP A 256 -35.34 12.65 15.41
CA ASP A 256 -36.38 13.51 14.79
C ASP A 256 -36.93 14.56 15.77
N GLU A 257 -37.04 14.22 17.05
CA GLU A 257 -37.43 15.16 18.09
C GLU A 257 -36.38 16.25 18.31
N LEU A 258 -35.09 15.90 18.30
CA LEU A 258 -34.01 16.88 18.47
C LEU A 258 -33.94 17.83 17.27
N ARG A 259 -34.04 17.30 16.04
CA ARG A 259 -34.12 18.09 14.81
C ARG A 259 -35.29 19.08 14.86
N ALA A 260 -36.47 18.64 15.30
CA ALA A 260 -37.63 19.51 15.44
C ALA A 260 -37.39 20.60 16.49
N ALA A 261 -36.73 20.28 17.61
CA ALA A 261 -36.42 21.25 18.66
C ALA A 261 -35.43 22.34 18.20
N PHE A 262 -34.40 21.98 17.42
CA PHE A 262 -33.52 22.95 16.76
C PHE A 262 -34.28 23.81 15.74
N ALA A 263 -35.14 23.19 14.92
CA ALA A 263 -35.97 23.91 13.96
C ALA A 263 -36.94 24.92 14.63
N GLU A 264 -37.41 24.64 15.85
CA GLU A 264 -38.23 25.58 16.62
C GLU A 264 -37.46 26.82 17.09
N GLN A 265 -36.13 26.71 17.29
CA GLN A 265 -35.30 27.86 17.65
C GLN A 265 -34.96 28.74 16.44
N GLY A 266 -34.90 28.14 15.24
CA GLY A 266 -34.66 28.85 13.99
C GLY A 266 -33.25 29.44 13.90
N GLU A 267 -33.14 30.72 13.51
CA GLU A 267 -31.84 31.37 13.26
C GLU A 267 -30.98 31.55 14.53
N ILE A 268 -31.57 31.48 15.73
CA ILE A 268 -30.87 31.75 16.99
C ILE A 268 -29.73 30.75 17.25
N VAL A 269 -29.90 29.50 16.81
CA VAL A 269 -28.92 28.41 17.02
C VAL A 269 -27.82 28.37 15.96
N ILE A 270 -27.96 29.12 14.85
CA ILE A 270 -27.04 29.04 13.71
C ILE A 270 -25.59 29.40 14.11
N PRO A 271 -25.31 30.48 14.87
CA PRO A 271 -23.93 30.82 15.23
C PRO A 271 -23.24 29.72 16.03
N GLU A 272 -23.90 29.19 17.06
CA GLU A 272 -23.34 28.10 17.88
C GLU A 272 -23.16 26.80 17.07
N LEU A 273 -24.03 26.52 16.10
CA LEU A 273 -23.85 25.38 15.19
C LEU A 273 -22.67 25.59 14.23
N ILE A 274 -22.39 26.83 13.80
CA ILE A 274 -21.19 27.14 13.00
C ILE A 274 -19.93 26.96 13.86
N ASP A 275 -19.95 27.44 15.11
CA ASP A 275 -18.82 27.27 16.03
C ASP A 275 -18.49 25.78 16.24
N LEU A 276 -19.52 24.94 16.45
CA LEU A 276 -19.34 23.49 16.58
C LEU A 276 -18.86 22.81 15.29
N LEU A 277 -19.25 23.33 14.13
CA LEU A 277 -18.82 22.80 12.82
C LEU A 277 -17.33 23.08 12.57
N GLU A 278 -16.85 24.28 12.92
CA GLU A 278 -15.47 24.72 12.68
C GLU A 278 -14.49 24.25 13.75
N ASP A 279 -14.97 23.71 14.88
CA ASP A 279 -14.12 23.20 15.94
C ASP A 279 -13.42 21.89 15.52
N ARG A 280 -12.15 22.03 15.11
CA ARG A 280 -11.30 20.93 14.65
C ARG A 280 -10.97 19.92 15.75
N GLU A 281 -11.13 20.28 17.03
CA GLU A 281 -10.96 19.33 18.14
C GLU A 281 -12.12 18.33 18.20
N LEU A 282 -13.27 18.64 17.58
CA LEU A 282 -14.47 17.79 17.51
C LEU A 282 -14.55 16.96 16.23
N TRP A 283 -13.51 16.94 15.39
CA TRP A 283 -13.50 16.16 14.15
C TRP A 283 -13.04 14.70 14.35
N PRO A 284 -11.99 14.42 15.16
CA PRO A 284 -11.53 13.06 15.41
C PRO A 284 -12.60 12.19 16.09
N ASP A 285 -12.55 10.88 15.85
CA ASP A 285 -13.46 9.89 16.44
C ASP A 285 -13.23 9.66 17.95
N ASP A 286 -12.08 10.07 18.48
CA ASP A 286 -11.75 10.02 19.91
C ASP A 286 -12.10 11.30 20.69
N SER A 287 -12.70 12.30 20.02
CA SER A 287 -13.17 13.55 20.61
C SER A 287 -14.46 13.40 21.43
N ASP A 288 -14.82 14.44 22.19
CA ASP A 288 -16.10 14.47 22.91
C ASP A 288 -17.27 14.42 21.90
N GLY A 289 -18.11 13.40 22.04
CA GLY A 289 -19.19 13.12 21.07
C GLY A 289 -18.73 12.36 19.82
N GLU A 290 -17.51 11.78 19.84
CA GLU A 290 -17.00 10.79 18.89
C GLU A 290 -16.97 11.31 17.43
N GLY A 291 -16.63 12.60 17.23
CA GLY A 291 -16.61 13.24 15.91
C GLY A 291 -18.00 13.64 15.37
N TYR A 292 -19.08 13.11 15.97
CA TYR A 292 -20.44 13.29 15.45
C TYR A 292 -21.04 14.67 15.70
N VAL A 293 -20.48 15.45 16.63
CA VAL A 293 -21.00 16.79 16.95
C VAL A 293 -20.96 17.70 15.71
N SER A 294 -19.81 17.75 15.03
CA SER A 294 -19.60 18.51 13.79
C SER A 294 -20.48 18.01 12.64
N ILE A 295 -20.65 16.68 12.54
CA ILE A 295 -21.52 16.03 11.54
C ILE A 295 -22.98 16.43 11.77
N HIS A 296 -23.43 16.40 13.02
CA HIS A 296 -24.79 16.81 13.39
C HIS A 296 -25.01 18.30 13.17
N ALA A 297 -24.01 19.13 13.47
CA ALA A 297 -24.04 20.56 13.21
C ALA A 297 -24.21 20.86 11.72
N ALA A 298 -23.41 20.25 10.85
CA ALA A 298 -23.55 20.37 9.39
C ALA A 298 -24.97 20.00 8.92
N ARG A 299 -25.48 18.84 9.35
CA ARG A 299 -26.84 18.37 9.01
C ARG A 299 -27.94 19.32 9.48
N LEU A 300 -27.79 19.93 10.67
CA LEU A 300 -28.75 20.89 11.19
C LEU A 300 -28.70 22.21 10.42
N LEU A 301 -27.51 22.72 10.10
CA LEU A 301 -27.32 23.95 9.31
C LEU A 301 -27.94 23.81 7.91
N GLY A 302 -27.78 22.66 7.26
CA GLY A 302 -28.46 22.33 6.00
C GLY A 302 -29.98 22.45 6.10
N ARG A 303 -30.57 21.78 7.09
CA ARG A 303 -32.04 21.77 7.30
C ARG A 303 -32.61 23.12 7.67
N LEU A 304 -31.85 23.93 8.41
CA LEU A 304 -32.20 25.30 8.74
C LEU A 304 -32.05 26.24 7.53
N GLN A 305 -31.45 25.77 6.44
CA GLN A 305 -31.12 26.54 5.24
C GLN A 305 -30.27 27.78 5.58
N ALA A 306 -29.31 27.60 6.48
CA ALA A 306 -28.45 28.65 7.02
C ALA A 306 -27.47 29.17 5.94
N ALA A 307 -27.78 30.31 5.33
CA ALA A 307 -26.94 30.90 4.28
C ALA A 307 -25.57 31.34 4.80
N GLU A 308 -25.49 31.71 6.08
CA GLU A 308 -24.28 32.10 6.80
C GLU A 308 -23.30 30.93 6.95
N ALA A 309 -23.78 29.68 6.89
CA ALA A 309 -22.94 28.49 7.02
C ALA A 309 -22.25 28.08 5.71
N VAL A 310 -22.53 28.73 4.58
CA VAL A 310 -22.00 28.32 3.27
C VAL A 310 -20.46 28.36 3.23
N GLU A 311 -19.84 29.46 3.66
CA GLU A 311 -18.37 29.57 3.68
C GLU A 311 -17.74 28.60 4.71
N PRO A 312 -18.23 28.48 5.95
CA PRO A 312 -17.78 27.44 6.89
C PRO A 312 -17.87 26.02 6.33
N LEU A 313 -18.98 25.66 5.66
CA LEU A 313 -19.15 24.34 5.05
C LEU A 313 -18.16 24.10 3.90
N LEU A 314 -17.91 25.10 3.05
CA LEU A 314 -16.89 25.01 2.00
C LEU A 314 -15.48 24.83 2.57
N LYS A 315 -15.19 25.46 3.71
CA LYS A 315 -13.92 25.30 4.43
C LYS A 315 -13.77 23.88 4.97
N VAL A 316 -14.80 23.35 5.63
CA VAL A 316 -14.83 21.95 6.11
C VAL A 316 -14.60 20.97 4.96
N ILE A 317 -15.29 21.14 3.82
CA ILE A 317 -15.10 20.26 2.64
C ILE A 317 -13.63 20.29 2.18
N ALA A 318 -13.00 21.46 2.17
CA ALA A 318 -11.66 21.63 1.64
C ALA A 318 -10.52 21.28 2.63
N GLU A 319 -10.84 21.10 3.92
CA GLU A 319 -9.87 20.80 4.99
C GLU A 319 -10.02 19.40 5.60
N SER A 320 -11.16 18.72 5.39
CA SER A 320 -11.38 17.32 5.80
C SER A 320 -10.58 16.33 4.96
N GLU A 321 -10.52 15.06 5.36
CA GLU A 321 -10.00 13.98 4.52
C GLU A 321 -11.10 13.42 3.58
N PRO A 322 -10.75 12.81 2.44
CA PRO A 322 -11.74 12.23 1.50
C PRO A 322 -12.69 11.22 2.10
N GLU A 323 -12.25 10.45 3.10
CA GLU A 323 -13.02 9.39 3.72
C GLU A 323 -13.90 9.88 4.89
N ASP A 324 -13.80 11.16 5.28
CA ASP A 324 -14.50 11.72 6.44
C ASP A 324 -16.01 11.86 6.20
N ILE A 325 -16.82 11.26 7.08
CA ILE A 325 -18.30 11.42 7.08
C ILE A 325 -18.72 12.90 7.19
N LEU A 326 -17.90 13.73 7.84
CA LEU A 326 -18.11 15.17 7.97
C LEU A 326 -18.12 15.87 6.60
N ARG A 327 -17.27 15.45 5.66
CA ARG A 327 -17.20 15.99 4.29
C ARG A 327 -18.53 15.78 3.56
N ASP A 328 -19.05 14.56 3.60
CA ASP A 328 -20.35 14.21 3.00
C ASP A 328 -21.50 14.98 3.63
N ALA A 329 -21.49 15.11 4.96
CA ALA A 329 -22.50 15.88 5.68
C ALA A 329 -22.47 17.37 5.28
N ALA A 330 -21.28 17.94 5.08
CA ALA A 330 -21.13 19.32 4.65
C ALA A 330 -21.61 19.54 3.19
N ILE A 331 -21.34 18.59 2.28
CA ILE A 331 -21.85 18.63 0.90
C ILE A 331 -23.37 18.59 0.89
N ALA A 332 -23.97 17.63 1.62
CA ALA A 332 -25.42 17.52 1.73
C ALA A 332 -26.06 18.78 2.32
N ALA A 333 -25.38 19.42 3.29
CA ALA A 333 -25.85 20.67 3.86
C ALA A 333 -25.86 21.82 2.83
N LEU A 334 -24.83 21.93 1.98
CA LEU A 334 -24.81 22.92 0.88
C LEU A 334 -25.97 22.70 -0.12
N GLU A 335 -26.31 21.45 -0.41
CA GLU A 335 -27.46 21.12 -1.26
C GLU A 335 -28.80 21.55 -0.64
N GLU A 336 -28.99 21.28 0.66
CA GLU A 336 -30.20 21.64 1.40
C GLU A 336 -30.35 23.17 1.54
N ILE A 337 -29.25 23.89 1.73
CA ILE A 337 -29.22 25.37 1.70
C ILE A 337 -29.67 25.87 0.33
N GLY A 338 -29.16 25.26 -0.75
CA GLY A 338 -29.58 25.54 -2.12
C GLY A 338 -29.05 26.88 -2.65
N SER A 339 -29.91 27.69 -3.27
CA SER A 339 -29.46 28.89 -4.04
C SER A 339 -28.52 29.88 -3.33
N PRO A 340 -28.55 30.08 -1.99
CA PRO A 340 -27.54 30.89 -1.30
C PRO A 340 -26.11 30.35 -1.41
N ALA A 341 -25.90 29.05 -1.65
CA ALA A 341 -24.58 28.44 -1.80
C ALA A 341 -23.91 28.80 -3.15
N VAL A 342 -24.71 29.09 -4.18
CA VAL A 342 -24.24 29.26 -5.57
C VAL A 342 -23.11 30.30 -5.71
N PRO A 343 -23.18 31.52 -5.14
CA PRO A 343 -22.13 32.52 -5.33
C PRO A 343 -20.77 32.08 -4.78
N ALA A 344 -20.74 31.49 -3.59
CA ALA A 344 -19.51 31.06 -2.94
C ALA A 344 -18.92 29.82 -3.63
N THR A 345 -19.76 28.85 -4.02
CA THR A 345 -19.29 27.68 -4.77
C THR A 345 -18.79 28.06 -6.18
N LEU A 346 -19.42 29.03 -6.86
CA LEU A 346 -18.91 29.57 -8.12
C LEU A 346 -17.55 30.26 -7.96
N ARG A 347 -17.37 31.01 -6.86
CA ARG A 347 -16.09 31.64 -6.50
C ARG A 347 -15.02 30.57 -6.28
N PHE A 348 -15.35 29.49 -5.56
CA PHE A 348 -14.47 28.35 -5.33
C PHE A 348 -14.02 27.70 -6.64
N LEU A 349 -14.96 27.30 -7.50
CA LEU A 349 -14.64 26.67 -8.79
C LEU A 349 -13.77 27.55 -9.69
N ARG A 350 -13.97 28.88 -9.63
CA ARG A 350 -13.23 29.84 -10.44
C ARG A 350 -11.77 29.97 -10.01
N TYR A 351 -11.48 29.94 -8.71
CA TYR A 351 -10.15 30.32 -8.21
C TYR A 351 -9.30 29.13 -7.76
N SER A 352 -9.92 28.03 -7.32
CA SER A 352 -9.19 26.83 -6.89
C SER A 352 -8.40 26.20 -8.05
N ARG A 353 -7.27 25.55 -7.74
CA ARG A 353 -6.46 24.75 -8.65
C ARG A 353 -6.64 23.25 -8.43
N ASP A 354 -7.40 22.86 -7.41
CA ASP A 354 -7.65 21.47 -7.04
C ASP A 354 -8.80 20.89 -7.89
N PRO A 355 -8.52 19.97 -8.84
CA PRO A 355 -9.56 19.41 -9.70
C PRO A 355 -10.55 18.53 -8.93
N ASP A 356 -10.11 17.86 -7.87
CA ASP A 356 -10.93 16.91 -7.11
C ASP A 356 -11.96 17.65 -6.28
N LEU A 357 -11.54 18.69 -5.55
CA LEU A 357 -12.46 19.57 -4.82
C LEU A 357 -13.46 20.28 -5.75
N LYS A 358 -13.02 20.64 -6.97
CA LYS A 358 -13.94 21.20 -7.97
C LYS A 358 -14.97 20.19 -8.46
N GLY A 359 -14.56 18.95 -8.71
CA GLY A 359 -15.46 17.86 -9.09
C GLY A 359 -16.50 17.58 -8.01
N LEU A 360 -16.05 17.50 -6.76
CA LEU A 360 -16.90 17.29 -5.58
C LEU A 360 -17.98 18.38 -5.44
N LEU A 361 -17.62 19.64 -5.67
CA LEU A 361 -18.54 20.77 -5.58
C LEU A 361 -19.43 20.97 -6.82
N ALA A 362 -19.21 20.21 -7.89
CA ALA A 362 -20.00 20.33 -9.12
C ALA A 362 -21.46 19.90 -8.89
N TRP A 363 -21.68 18.81 -8.15
CA TRP A 363 -23.01 18.28 -7.82
C TRP A 363 -23.84 19.24 -6.95
N PRO A 364 -23.35 19.69 -5.77
CA PRO A 364 -24.10 20.62 -4.94
C PRO A 364 -24.37 21.95 -5.66
N LEU A 365 -23.42 22.43 -6.48
CA LEU A 365 -23.62 23.63 -7.30
C LEU A 365 -24.74 23.47 -8.34
N ALA A 366 -24.76 22.33 -9.05
CA ALA A 366 -25.77 22.04 -10.06
C ALA A 366 -27.18 21.96 -9.45
N THR A 367 -27.29 21.30 -8.30
CA THR A 367 -28.54 21.18 -7.53
C THR A 367 -29.01 22.55 -7.03
N ALA A 368 -28.14 23.29 -6.33
CA ALA A 368 -28.44 24.62 -5.79
C ALA A 368 -28.78 25.65 -6.88
N GLY A 369 -28.17 25.50 -8.06
CA GLY A 369 -28.22 26.43 -9.16
C GLY A 369 -29.08 26.00 -10.36
N LYS A 370 -29.97 25.02 -10.19
CA LYS A 370 -30.70 24.41 -11.32
C LYS A 370 -31.36 25.46 -12.23
N GLY A 371 -31.01 25.43 -13.52
CA GLY A 371 -31.49 26.37 -14.53
C GLY A 371 -30.77 27.73 -14.58
N SER A 372 -29.71 27.93 -13.79
CA SER A 372 -28.87 29.14 -13.83
C SER A 372 -27.89 29.11 -15.00
N GLU A 373 -27.92 30.18 -15.82
CA GLU A 373 -26.98 30.33 -16.94
C GLU A 373 -25.52 30.35 -16.48
N LYS A 374 -25.23 31.04 -15.37
CA LYS A 374 -23.88 31.14 -14.80
C LYS A 374 -23.36 29.79 -14.29
N VAL A 375 -24.24 28.96 -13.75
CA VAL A 375 -23.86 27.62 -13.25
C VAL A 375 -23.53 26.69 -14.40
N TYR A 376 -24.35 26.71 -15.45
CA TYR A 376 -24.01 25.98 -16.68
C TYR A 376 -22.64 26.42 -17.24
N GLU A 377 -22.39 27.73 -17.33
CA GLU A 377 -21.11 28.25 -17.84
C GLU A 377 -19.92 27.78 -16.98
N ALA A 378 -20.08 27.74 -15.66
CA ALA A 378 -19.06 27.25 -14.75
C ALA A 378 -18.83 25.73 -14.90
N LEU A 379 -19.89 24.92 -14.95
CA LEU A 379 -19.79 23.47 -15.14
C LEU A 379 -19.18 23.12 -16.51
N ALA A 380 -19.56 23.84 -17.56
CA ALA A 380 -18.98 23.67 -18.89
C ALA A 380 -17.50 24.09 -18.92
N THR A 381 -17.12 25.14 -18.19
CA THR A 381 -15.71 25.54 -18.04
C THR A 381 -14.94 24.45 -17.32
N LEU A 382 -15.45 23.98 -16.18
CA LEU A 382 -14.86 22.90 -15.39
C LEU A 382 -14.64 21.64 -16.23
N TYR A 383 -15.65 21.21 -16.99
CA TYR A 383 -15.55 20.06 -17.89
C TYR A 383 -14.38 20.16 -18.88
N ASN A 384 -14.13 21.36 -19.42
CA ASN A 384 -13.05 21.58 -20.37
C ASN A 384 -11.67 21.69 -19.71
N GLU A 385 -11.62 22.02 -18.43
CA GLU A 385 -10.37 22.17 -17.66
C GLU A 385 -9.90 20.85 -17.03
N THR A 386 -10.80 19.91 -16.74
CA THR A 386 -10.49 18.61 -16.11
C THR A 386 -10.12 17.57 -17.16
N THR A 387 -9.47 16.46 -16.79
CA THR A 387 -9.20 15.33 -17.70
C THR A 387 -10.04 14.10 -17.38
N TRP A 388 -10.04 13.10 -18.27
CA TRP A 388 -10.75 11.83 -18.08
C TRP A 388 -10.16 10.92 -17.01
N ASP A 389 -8.90 11.15 -16.63
CA ASP A 389 -8.24 10.49 -15.52
C ASP A 389 -8.48 11.22 -14.18
N ASP A 390 -8.99 12.46 -14.24
CA ASP A 390 -9.42 13.26 -13.07
C ASP A 390 -10.95 13.12 -12.88
N VAL A 391 -11.67 14.24 -12.78
CA VAL A 391 -13.11 14.31 -12.48
C VAL A 391 -14.03 14.58 -13.69
N ARG A 392 -13.56 14.43 -14.93
CA ARG A 392 -14.35 14.83 -16.12
C ARG A 392 -15.61 13.96 -16.31
N SER A 393 -15.59 12.68 -15.92
CA SER A 393 -16.76 11.79 -15.91
C SER A 393 -17.88 12.27 -14.98
N GLU A 394 -17.49 12.72 -13.80
CA GLU A 394 -18.34 13.23 -12.74
C GLU A 394 -19.02 14.52 -13.25
N VAL A 395 -18.22 15.43 -13.81
CA VAL A 395 -18.74 16.69 -14.38
C VAL A 395 -19.64 16.43 -15.59
N ALA A 396 -19.36 15.41 -16.42
CA ALA A 396 -20.26 14.98 -17.48
C ALA A 396 -21.63 14.55 -16.93
N THR A 397 -21.63 13.73 -15.88
CA THR A 397 -22.86 13.25 -15.21
C THR A 397 -23.64 14.44 -14.63
N VAL A 398 -22.95 15.38 -13.97
CA VAL A 398 -23.54 16.61 -13.43
C VAL A 398 -24.20 17.44 -14.55
N LEU A 399 -23.54 17.61 -15.69
CA LEU A 399 -24.09 18.33 -16.84
C LEU A 399 -25.35 17.66 -17.41
N GLY A 400 -25.40 16.33 -17.35
CA GLY A 400 -26.58 15.52 -17.67
C GLY A 400 -27.77 15.85 -16.77
N ASP A 401 -27.62 15.69 -15.44
CA ASP A 401 -28.70 15.96 -14.47
C ASP A 401 -29.13 17.43 -14.45
N PHE A 402 -28.17 18.35 -14.63
CA PHE A 402 -28.47 19.77 -14.72
C PHE A 402 -29.48 20.07 -15.84
N GLY A 403 -29.49 19.24 -16.90
CA GLY A 403 -30.58 19.20 -17.88
C GLY A 403 -30.51 20.29 -18.97
N ASP A 404 -29.41 21.04 -19.04
CA ASP A 404 -29.24 22.09 -20.05
C ASP A 404 -28.70 21.52 -21.36
N LYS A 405 -29.55 21.53 -22.40
CA LYS A 405 -29.23 20.99 -23.72
C LYS A 405 -28.02 21.65 -24.41
N ARG A 406 -27.52 22.76 -23.90
CA ARG A 406 -26.24 23.33 -24.35
C ARG A 406 -25.06 22.35 -24.10
N ALA A 407 -25.16 21.41 -23.17
CA ALA A 407 -24.16 20.36 -22.93
C ALA A 407 -24.10 19.29 -24.03
N VAL A 408 -25.16 19.12 -24.84
CA VAL A 408 -25.24 18.05 -25.84
C VAL A 408 -24.06 18.05 -26.83
N PRO A 409 -23.67 19.18 -27.46
CA PRO A 409 -22.52 19.19 -28.37
C PRO A 409 -21.19 18.84 -27.68
N LEU A 410 -21.04 19.24 -26.41
CA LEU A 410 -19.86 18.97 -25.60
C LEU A 410 -19.73 17.46 -25.34
N LEU A 411 -20.79 16.85 -24.81
CA LEU A 411 -20.85 15.42 -24.50
C LEU A 411 -20.83 14.54 -25.75
N ARG A 412 -21.43 14.97 -26.87
CA ARG A 412 -21.33 14.22 -28.14
C ARG A 412 -19.91 14.22 -28.70
N SER A 413 -19.21 15.35 -28.61
CA SER A 413 -17.81 15.43 -29.04
C SER A 413 -16.90 14.52 -28.22
N ALA A 414 -17.21 14.33 -26.94
CA ALA A 414 -16.46 13.45 -26.06
C ALA A 414 -16.50 11.98 -26.49
N LEU A 415 -17.62 11.49 -27.03
CA LEU A 415 -17.72 10.10 -27.50
C LEU A 415 -16.78 9.77 -28.67
N ASP A 416 -16.27 10.79 -29.36
CA ASP A 416 -15.29 10.68 -30.45
C ASP A 416 -13.83 10.78 -29.94
N GLU A 417 -13.62 11.07 -28.65
CA GLU A 417 -12.29 11.15 -28.06
C GLU A 417 -11.73 9.73 -27.80
N PRO A 418 -10.46 9.45 -28.14
CA PRO A 418 -9.86 8.12 -27.96
C PRO A 418 -9.87 7.61 -26.53
N ASP A 419 -9.78 8.54 -25.56
CA ASP A 419 -9.62 8.24 -24.14
C ASP A 419 -10.97 8.00 -23.44
N VAL A 420 -12.09 8.13 -24.16
CA VAL A 420 -13.46 7.97 -23.64
C VAL A 420 -13.97 6.56 -23.86
N VAL A 421 -13.54 5.67 -22.97
CA VAL A 421 -13.87 4.24 -22.94
C VAL A 421 -14.47 3.84 -21.58
N GLY A 422 -15.07 2.66 -21.49
CA GLY A 422 -15.56 2.08 -20.23
C GLY A 422 -16.50 3.00 -19.44
N TRP A 423 -16.17 3.25 -18.16
CA TRP A 423 -16.94 4.12 -17.26
C TRP A 423 -17.14 5.54 -17.83
N ASN A 424 -16.08 6.16 -18.34
CA ASN A 424 -16.12 7.51 -18.89
C ASN A 424 -17.10 7.61 -20.07
N ARG A 425 -17.10 6.58 -20.92
CA ARG A 425 -18.04 6.48 -22.03
C ARG A 425 -19.48 6.32 -21.53
N ASN A 426 -19.71 5.46 -20.54
CA ASN A 426 -21.03 5.24 -19.96
C ASN A 426 -21.58 6.47 -19.25
N ALA A 427 -20.74 7.21 -18.50
CA ALA A 427 -21.11 8.47 -17.88
C ALA A 427 -21.58 9.50 -18.92
N VAL A 428 -20.84 9.62 -20.03
CA VAL A 428 -21.22 10.50 -21.15
C VAL A 428 -22.50 10.06 -21.84
N ILE A 429 -22.69 8.76 -22.06
CA ILE A 429 -23.92 8.19 -22.65
C ILE A 429 -25.12 8.48 -21.74
N ARG A 430 -25.03 8.18 -20.44
CA ARG A 430 -26.08 8.46 -19.45
C ARG A 430 -26.43 9.95 -19.41
N ALA A 431 -25.42 10.81 -19.36
CA ALA A 431 -25.63 12.26 -19.38
C ALA A 431 -26.34 12.73 -20.66
N LEU A 432 -26.04 12.16 -21.82
CA LEU A 432 -26.75 12.44 -23.08
C LEU A 432 -28.20 11.93 -23.03
N GLN A 433 -28.45 10.75 -22.47
CA GLN A 433 -29.79 10.19 -22.28
C GLN A 433 -30.64 11.07 -21.36
N ASP A 434 -30.06 11.58 -20.25
CA ASP A 434 -30.73 12.50 -19.32
C ASP A 434 -31.11 13.83 -20.00
N LEU A 435 -30.30 14.29 -20.96
CA LEU A 435 -30.60 15.45 -21.81
C LEU A 435 -31.64 15.15 -22.91
N GLY A 436 -32.12 13.91 -23.00
CA GLY A 436 -33.12 13.43 -23.93
C GLY A 436 -32.60 13.24 -25.34
N GLU A 437 -31.31 12.90 -25.49
CA GLU A 437 -30.72 12.50 -26.77
C GLU A 437 -30.90 11.00 -27.00
N GLU A 438 -31.31 10.61 -28.20
CA GLU A 438 -31.31 9.21 -28.63
C GLU A 438 -29.85 8.78 -28.94
N ILE A 439 -29.43 7.66 -28.36
CA ILE A 439 -28.14 7.01 -28.58
C ILE A 439 -28.40 5.69 -29.30
N ASP A 440 -27.64 5.39 -30.36
CA ASP A 440 -27.80 4.15 -31.15
C ASP A 440 -27.43 2.93 -30.27
N GLU A 441 -28.22 1.84 -30.34
CA GLU A 441 -28.01 0.58 -29.60
C GLU A 441 -26.62 -0.06 -29.84
N GLU A 442 -25.91 0.29 -30.93
CA GLU A 442 -24.52 -0.15 -31.18
C GLU A 442 -23.47 0.59 -30.30
N LEU A 443 -23.84 1.67 -29.60
CA LEU A 443 -22.99 2.42 -28.67
C LEU A 443 -23.19 1.99 -27.21
N GLU A 444 -24.22 1.18 -26.92
CA GLU A 444 -24.43 0.52 -25.63
C GLU A 444 -23.59 -0.76 -25.59
N ASP A 445 -22.32 -0.65 -25.19
CA ASP A 445 -21.52 -1.84 -24.89
C ASP A 445 -22.09 -2.50 -23.63
N ALA A 446 -22.61 -3.72 -23.85
CA ALA A 446 -23.06 -4.76 -22.92
C ALA A 446 -23.36 -4.32 -21.48
N ASP A 447 -24.61 -4.54 -21.04
CA ASP A 447 -25.01 -4.73 -19.64
C ASP A 447 -23.90 -5.46 -18.87
N ILE A 448 -23.02 -4.69 -18.23
CA ILE A 448 -22.31 -5.13 -17.04
C ILE A 448 -23.41 -4.98 -15.99
N ASP A 449 -24.09 -6.09 -15.69
CA ASP A 449 -25.08 -6.14 -14.62
C ASP A 449 -24.56 -5.31 -13.43
N GLU A 450 -25.40 -4.43 -12.90
CA GLU A 450 -25.16 -3.72 -11.62
C GLU A 450 -24.89 -4.69 -10.45
N ASP A 451 -24.96 -6.00 -10.70
CA ASP A 451 -24.58 -7.11 -9.81
C ASP A 451 -23.14 -7.61 -9.99
N GLY A 452 -22.21 -6.77 -10.48
CA GLY A 452 -20.78 -6.98 -10.23
C GLY A 452 -20.57 -7.03 -8.71
N PRO A 453 -20.29 -8.20 -8.11
CA PRO A 453 -20.44 -8.35 -6.67
C PRO A 453 -19.34 -7.56 -5.96
N PHE A 454 -19.72 -6.76 -4.95
CA PHE A 454 -18.87 -6.32 -3.83
C PHE A 454 -18.32 -7.56 -3.10
N LEU A 455 -17.44 -8.29 -3.78
CA LEU A 455 -17.03 -9.63 -3.38
C LEU A 455 -16.11 -9.52 -2.17
N LEU A 456 -15.22 -8.52 -2.13
CA LEU A 456 -14.35 -8.30 -0.98
C LEU A 456 -15.13 -7.77 0.21
N GLY A 457 -15.93 -6.70 0.06
CA GLY A 457 -16.75 -6.18 1.16
C GLY A 457 -17.66 -7.24 1.80
N THR A 458 -18.20 -8.16 1.00
CA THR A 458 -19.00 -9.29 1.51
C THR A 458 -18.13 -10.35 2.21
N LEU A 459 -16.95 -10.64 1.66
CA LEU A 459 -16.03 -11.65 2.20
C LEU A 459 -15.30 -11.18 3.47
N THR A 460 -15.19 -9.88 3.69
CA THR A 460 -14.51 -9.24 4.83
C THR A 460 -15.47 -8.79 5.94
N ASP A 461 -16.78 -8.82 5.67
CA ASP A 461 -17.82 -8.50 6.65
C ASP A 461 -17.74 -9.39 7.91
N GLU A 462 -18.12 -8.81 9.06
CA GLU A 462 -18.18 -9.50 10.35
C GLU A 462 -18.94 -10.82 10.24
N SER A 463 -20.11 -10.81 9.57
CA SER A 463 -20.97 -11.98 9.52
C SER A 463 -20.32 -13.17 8.82
N THR A 464 -19.56 -12.92 7.74
CA THR A 464 -18.80 -13.94 7.01
C THR A 464 -17.68 -14.51 7.87
N PHE A 465 -16.92 -13.67 8.59
CA PHE A 465 -15.90 -14.13 9.53
C PHE A 465 -16.51 -15.01 10.63
N ARG A 466 -17.64 -14.59 11.20
CA ARG A 466 -18.31 -15.32 12.28
C ARG A 466 -18.95 -16.62 11.83
N GLU A 467 -19.49 -16.67 10.62
CA GLU A 467 -19.95 -17.90 10.00
C GLU A 467 -18.79 -18.88 9.81
N PHE A 468 -17.65 -18.38 9.30
CA PHE A 468 -16.45 -19.17 9.06
C PHE A 468 -15.89 -19.80 10.36
N ILE A 469 -15.65 -18.99 11.39
CA ILE A 469 -15.14 -19.51 12.67
C ILE A 469 -16.16 -20.42 13.38
N GLY A 470 -17.46 -20.23 13.10
CA GLY A 470 -18.53 -21.10 13.57
C GLY A 470 -18.46 -22.52 12.99
N ALA A 471 -17.90 -22.67 11.79
CA ALA A 471 -17.68 -23.95 11.12
C ALA A 471 -16.38 -24.67 11.59
N LEU A 472 -15.46 -23.96 12.26
CA LEU A 472 -14.19 -24.53 12.71
C LEU A 472 -14.32 -25.47 13.93
N PRO A 473 -13.43 -26.47 14.07
CA PRO A 473 -13.38 -27.34 15.24
C PRO A 473 -13.15 -26.56 16.55
N ARG A 474 -13.81 -26.97 17.65
CA ARG A 474 -13.75 -26.23 18.93
C ARG A 474 -12.35 -26.17 19.53
N GLU A 475 -11.50 -27.14 19.23
CA GLU A 475 -10.11 -27.22 19.66
C GLU A 475 -9.24 -26.06 19.13
N TRP A 476 -9.63 -25.41 18.03
CA TRP A 476 -8.86 -24.31 17.42
C TRP A 476 -9.09 -22.96 18.10
N ARG A 477 -10.09 -22.86 18.99
CA ARG A 477 -10.42 -21.62 19.71
C ARG A 477 -9.29 -21.07 20.58
N ASN A 478 -8.23 -21.82 20.82
CA ASN A 478 -7.06 -21.35 21.57
C ASN A 478 -5.90 -20.91 20.65
N ASP A 479 -6.12 -20.87 19.34
CA ASP A 479 -5.11 -20.64 18.31
C ASP A 479 -5.59 -19.57 17.32
N ALA A 480 -5.55 -18.32 17.79
CA ALA A 480 -6.03 -17.15 17.06
C ALA A 480 -5.32 -16.95 15.72
N GLU A 481 -4.00 -17.19 15.69
CA GLU A 481 -3.16 -17.10 14.50
C GLU A 481 -3.61 -18.08 13.42
N THR A 482 -3.83 -19.36 13.78
CA THR A 482 -4.31 -20.37 12.84
C THR A 482 -5.69 -20.01 12.29
N ILE A 483 -6.59 -19.47 13.13
CA ILE A 483 -7.93 -19.06 12.69
C ILE A 483 -7.83 -17.92 11.65
N ALA A 484 -7.08 -16.86 11.98
CA ALA A 484 -6.88 -15.71 11.10
C ALA A 484 -6.30 -16.13 9.74
N HIS A 485 -5.22 -16.92 9.75
CA HIS A 485 -4.57 -17.38 8.53
C HIS A 485 -5.45 -18.35 7.72
N THR A 486 -6.27 -19.18 8.37
CA THR A 486 -7.21 -20.05 7.65
C THR A 486 -8.33 -19.23 6.99
N PHE A 487 -8.76 -18.14 7.62
CA PHE A 487 -9.76 -17.24 7.05
C PHE A 487 -9.21 -16.45 5.85
N THR A 488 -8.01 -15.89 5.93
CA THR A 488 -7.41 -15.19 4.76
C THR A 488 -7.23 -16.13 3.57
N ASN A 489 -6.79 -17.37 3.81
CA ASN A 489 -6.75 -18.41 2.79
C ASN A 489 -8.13 -18.72 2.17
N TYR A 490 -9.21 -18.63 2.96
CA TYR A 490 -10.57 -18.79 2.44
C TYR A 490 -10.98 -17.63 1.54
N VAL A 491 -10.71 -16.40 1.97
CA VAL A 491 -11.01 -15.17 1.21
C VAL A 491 -10.23 -15.16 -0.10
N GLU A 492 -8.91 -15.35 -0.06
CA GLU A 492 -8.05 -15.37 -1.25
C GLU A 492 -8.51 -16.42 -2.27
N LYS A 493 -8.85 -17.63 -1.82
CA LYS A 493 -9.35 -18.69 -2.72
C LYS A 493 -10.72 -18.35 -3.30
N SER A 494 -11.57 -17.64 -2.56
CA SER A 494 -12.88 -17.22 -3.04
C SER A 494 -12.75 -16.16 -4.13
N ILE A 495 -11.84 -15.19 -3.94
CA ILE A 495 -11.47 -14.18 -4.95
C ILE A 495 -10.87 -14.86 -6.18
N THR A 496 -9.91 -15.77 -5.97
CA THR A 496 -9.28 -16.56 -7.04
C THR A 496 -10.33 -17.34 -7.85
N PHE A 497 -11.26 -18.01 -7.17
CA PHE A 497 -12.35 -18.74 -7.82
C PHE A 497 -13.24 -17.81 -8.65
N ALA A 498 -13.63 -16.66 -8.09
CA ALA A 498 -14.44 -15.67 -8.78
C ALA A 498 -13.75 -15.12 -10.02
N LEU A 499 -12.48 -14.71 -9.91
CA LEU A 499 -11.65 -14.23 -11.03
C LEU A 499 -11.56 -15.28 -12.15
N VAL A 500 -11.22 -16.53 -11.81
CA VAL A 500 -11.13 -17.62 -12.79
C VAL A 500 -12.46 -17.87 -13.48
N GLU A 501 -13.55 -17.93 -12.72
CA GLU A 501 -14.89 -18.15 -13.28
C GLU A 501 -15.32 -17.02 -14.19
N THR A 502 -15.05 -15.77 -13.81
CA THR A 502 -15.43 -14.63 -14.63
C THR A 502 -14.61 -14.57 -15.91
N PHE A 503 -13.28 -14.69 -15.84
CA PHE A 503 -12.44 -14.70 -17.04
C PHE A 503 -12.77 -15.86 -17.99
N ARG A 504 -13.24 -16.99 -17.46
CA ARG A 504 -13.71 -18.11 -18.30
C ARG A 504 -14.99 -17.80 -19.07
N ARG A 505 -15.88 -16.97 -18.50
CA ARG A 505 -17.21 -16.64 -19.03
C ARG A 505 -17.21 -15.39 -19.92
N THR A 506 -16.25 -14.50 -19.71
CA THR A 506 -16.24 -13.14 -20.27
C THR A 506 -15.34 -13.03 -21.51
N GLN A 507 -15.70 -12.16 -22.46
CA GLN A 507 -14.84 -11.86 -23.63
C GLN A 507 -13.63 -11.02 -23.19
N PRO A 508 -12.46 -11.10 -23.86
CA PRO A 508 -11.25 -10.36 -23.47
C PRO A 508 -11.47 -8.84 -23.29
N GLU A 509 -12.33 -8.27 -24.12
CA GLU A 509 -12.67 -6.83 -24.13
C GLU A 509 -13.45 -6.37 -22.88
N ILE A 510 -14.20 -7.27 -22.23
CA ILE A 510 -15.01 -6.98 -21.03
C ILE A 510 -14.21 -7.29 -19.74
N ALA A 511 -13.23 -8.19 -19.83
CA ALA A 511 -12.39 -8.57 -18.69
C ALA A 511 -11.59 -7.39 -18.12
N GLY A 512 -11.22 -6.41 -18.94
CA GLY A 512 -10.55 -5.18 -18.49
C GLY A 512 -11.42 -4.24 -17.66
N SER A 513 -12.73 -4.16 -17.91
CA SER A 513 -13.65 -3.30 -17.15
C SER A 513 -13.99 -3.86 -15.78
N LEU A 514 -14.14 -5.19 -15.67
CA LEU A 514 -14.36 -5.88 -14.40
C LEU A 514 -13.12 -5.80 -13.50
N ASN A 515 -11.96 -5.69 -14.11
CA ASN A 515 -10.70 -5.50 -13.43
C ASN A 515 -10.75 -4.18 -12.62
N LEU A 516 -11.02 -3.05 -13.26
CA LEU A 516 -11.06 -1.75 -12.58
C LEU A 516 -12.05 -1.72 -11.39
N PHE A 517 -13.17 -2.44 -11.50
CA PHE A 517 -14.13 -2.60 -10.41
C PHE A 517 -13.55 -3.37 -9.22
N LEU A 518 -12.88 -4.50 -9.46
CA LEU A 518 -12.28 -5.30 -8.39
C LEU A 518 -11.10 -4.59 -7.72
N GLN A 519 -10.35 -3.75 -8.45
CA GLN A 519 -9.29 -2.93 -7.87
C GLN A 519 -9.84 -1.93 -6.86
N SER A 520 -10.91 -1.21 -7.23
CA SER A 520 -11.58 -0.29 -6.33
C SER A 520 -12.17 -1.01 -5.11
N ASP A 521 -12.72 -2.21 -5.27
CA ASP A 521 -13.25 -3.04 -4.16
C ASP A 521 -12.12 -3.53 -3.22
N ILE A 522 -10.89 -3.72 -3.72
CA ILE A 522 -9.70 -4.06 -2.90
C ILE A 522 -9.20 -2.85 -2.13
N GLU A 523 -9.12 -1.69 -2.78
CA GLU A 523 -8.65 -0.43 -2.19
C GLU A 523 -9.58 0.03 -1.06
N ASN A 524 -10.89 -0.19 -1.21
CA ASN A 524 -11.91 0.22 -0.25
C ASN A 524 -12.26 -0.86 0.80
N ALA A 525 -11.70 -2.07 0.72
CA ALA A 525 -12.00 -3.12 1.69
C ALA A 525 -11.29 -2.86 3.03
N SER A 526 -12.08 -2.71 4.10
CA SER A 526 -11.59 -2.55 5.47
C SER A 526 -12.09 -3.66 6.40
N LEU A 527 -11.48 -3.75 7.59
CA LEU A 527 -11.86 -4.67 8.66
C LEU A 527 -12.20 -3.86 9.90
N ASP A 528 -13.41 -3.30 9.95
CA ASP A 528 -13.77 -2.29 10.96
C ASP A 528 -14.84 -2.77 11.96
N ALA A 529 -14.96 -4.08 12.18
CA ALA A 529 -16.00 -4.62 13.05
C ALA A 529 -15.80 -4.25 14.54
N ASP A 530 -16.86 -3.77 15.21
CA ASP A 530 -16.86 -3.58 16.66
C ASP A 530 -16.82 -4.93 17.41
N THR A 531 -15.66 -5.22 18.00
CA THR A 531 -15.44 -6.46 18.76
C THR A 531 -15.77 -6.35 20.26
N GLY A 532 -16.35 -5.22 20.71
CA GLY A 532 -16.65 -4.93 22.12
C GLY A 532 -17.52 -5.98 22.81
N GLY A 533 -18.43 -6.61 22.06
CA GLY A 533 -19.33 -7.68 22.53
C GLY A 533 -18.85 -9.11 22.32
N TRP A 534 -17.70 -9.33 21.68
CA TRP A 534 -17.28 -10.65 21.21
C TRP A 534 -16.67 -11.51 22.34
N PRO A 535 -16.82 -12.84 22.29
CA PRO A 535 -16.04 -13.75 23.13
C PRO A 535 -14.53 -13.52 22.95
N GLU A 536 -13.77 -13.60 24.05
CA GLU A 536 -12.33 -13.30 24.10
C GLU A 536 -11.51 -13.99 22.98
N TRP A 537 -11.85 -15.23 22.64
CA TRP A 537 -11.16 -15.98 21.58
C TRP A 537 -11.56 -15.56 20.15
N GLU A 538 -12.79 -15.09 19.94
CA GLU A 538 -13.24 -14.56 18.63
C GLU A 538 -12.55 -13.21 18.38
N ARG A 539 -12.49 -12.36 19.41
CA ARG A 539 -11.76 -11.09 19.38
C ARG A 539 -10.28 -11.29 19.10
N ALA A 540 -9.61 -12.20 19.82
CA ALA A 540 -8.19 -12.47 19.61
C ALA A 540 -7.88 -12.95 18.18
N ALA A 541 -8.76 -13.74 17.57
CA ALA A 541 -8.64 -14.18 16.18
C ALA A 541 -8.83 -13.03 15.18
N TYR A 542 -9.79 -12.13 15.44
CA TYR A 542 -10.05 -10.96 14.58
C TYR A 542 -8.92 -9.91 14.69
N GLU A 543 -8.38 -9.68 15.89
CA GLU A 543 -7.21 -8.82 16.08
C GLU A 543 -5.98 -9.36 15.32
N HIS A 544 -5.74 -10.67 15.32
CA HIS A 544 -4.68 -11.29 14.51
C HIS A 544 -4.94 -11.16 13.00
N LEU A 545 -6.20 -11.23 12.58
CA LEU A 545 -6.59 -11.00 11.20
C LEU A 545 -6.23 -9.58 10.77
N GLN A 546 -6.65 -8.55 11.53
CA GLN A 546 -6.38 -7.14 11.24
C GLN A 546 -4.88 -6.80 11.23
N THR A 547 -4.14 -7.25 12.24
CA THR A 547 -2.76 -6.78 12.48
C THR A 547 -1.70 -7.53 11.70
N CYS A 548 -1.92 -8.82 11.39
CA CYS A 548 -0.90 -9.67 10.78
C CYS A 548 -1.32 -10.19 9.40
N ALA A 549 -2.53 -10.73 9.28
CA ALA A 549 -2.91 -11.50 8.08
C ALA A 549 -3.54 -10.63 6.98
N TRP A 550 -4.17 -9.51 7.33
CA TRP A 550 -4.84 -8.60 6.39
C TRP A 550 -3.88 -7.87 5.44
N PRO A 551 -2.74 -7.28 5.89
CA PRO A 551 -1.80 -6.64 4.98
C PRO A 551 -1.21 -7.60 3.94
N GLU A 552 -0.88 -8.83 4.36
CA GLU A 552 -0.40 -9.87 3.45
C GLU A 552 -1.47 -10.26 2.42
N LEU A 553 -2.72 -10.45 2.86
CA LEU A 553 -3.83 -10.75 1.95
C LEU A 553 -4.03 -9.64 0.92
N HIS A 554 -3.96 -8.37 1.33
CA HIS A 554 -4.09 -7.22 0.43
C HIS A 554 -3.04 -7.29 -0.69
N GLU A 555 -1.76 -7.45 -0.33
CA GLU A 555 -0.68 -7.57 -1.33
C GLU A 555 -0.88 -8.78 -2.25
N ARG A 556 -1.24 -9.95 -1.72
CA ARG A 556 -1.50 -11.15 -2.52
C ARG A 556 -2.63 -10.94 -3.53
N VAL A 557 -3.70 -10.27 -3.11
CA VAL A 557 -4.84 -9.95 -3.97
C VAL A 557 -4.47 -8.91 -5.03
N THR A 558 -3.65 -7.90 -4.71
CA THR A 558 -3.05 -6.98 -5.71
C THR A 558 -2.25 -7.74 -6.77
N GLY A 559 -1.49 -8.76 -6.37
CA GLY A 559 -0.79 -9.65 -7.30
C GLY A 559 -1.74 -10.38 -8.25
N LEU A 560 -2.74 -11.09 -7.70
CA LEU A 560 -3.77 -11.79 -8.49
C LEU A 560 -4.38 -10.87 -9.54
N TYR A 561 -4.75 -9.66 -9.10
CA TYR A 561 -5.30 -8.63 -9.95
C TYR A 561 -4.38 -8.29 -11.14
N ALA A 562 -3.11 -7.98 -10.89
CA ALA A 562 -2.15 -7.65 -11.93
C ALA A 562 -2.00 -8.77 -12.99
N PHE A 563 -2.07 -10.04 -12.60
CA PHE A 563 -1.96 -11.17 -13.54
C PHE A 563 -3.14 -11.22 -14.50
N PHE A 564 -4.35 -11.05 -13.97
CA PHE A 564 -5.58 -11.06 -14.75
C PHE A 564 -5.73 -9.78 -15.59
N SER A 565 -5.23 -8.64 -15.09
CA SER A 565 -5.13 -7.37 -15.81
C SER A 565 -4.34 -7.54 -17.11
N GLU A 566 -3.10 -7.99 -17.00
CA GLU A 566 -2.20 -8.17 -18.13
C GLU A 566 -2.73 -9.24 -19.09
N LEU A 567 -3.32 -10.31 -18.54
CA LEU A 567 -3.99 -11.35 -19.34
C LEU A 567 -5.18 -10.81 -20.16
N ALA A 568 -5.96 -9.87 -19.61
CA ALA A 568 -7.07 -9.24 -20.31
C ALA A 568 -6.59 -8.28 -21.41
N LEU A 569 -5.59 -7.45 -21.10
CA LEU A 569 -5.02 -6.47 -22.03
C LEU A 569 -4.27 -7.12 -23.19
N ALA A 570 -3.69 -8.31 -22.97
CA ALA A 570 -2.89 -9.06 -23.93
C ALA A 570 -1.71 -8.24 -24.54
N ASP A 571 -1.25 -7.22 -23.83
CA ASP A 571 -0.17 -6.31 -24.25
C ASP A 571 1.20 -6.76 -23.70
N PHE A 572 1.53 -8.03 -23.89
CA PHE A 572 2.79 -8.60 -23.44
C PHE A 572 3.38 -9.58 -24.46
N ASP A 573 4.70 -9.77 -24.42
CA ASP A 573 5.40 -10.70 -25.30
C ASP A 573 5.04 -12.15 -24.93
N ALA A 574 4.17 -12.78 -25.71
CA ALA A 574 3.72 -14.14 -25.51
C ALA A 574 4.85 -15.20 -25.60
N ASP A 575 6.01 -14.84 -26.17
CA ASP A 575 7.18 -15.72 -26.27
C ASP A 575 8.18 -15.50 -25.12
N ALA A 576 7.92 -14.56 -24.20
CA ALA A 576 8.80 -14.29 -23.07
C ALA A 576 8.79 -15.43 -22.02
N ASP A 577 9.91 -15.58 -21.30
CA ASP A 577 10.02 -16.50 -20.16
C ASP A 577 9.50 -15.79 -18.89
N PRO A 578 8.44 -16.29 -18.24
CA PRO A 578 7.89 -15.65 -17.04
C PRO A 578 8.93 -15.52 -15.91
N ASN A 579 9.91 -16.41 -15.84
CA ASN A 579 10.96 -16.32 -14.82
C ASN A 579 11.97 -15.19 -15.10
N ASP A 580 12.21 -14.87 -16.38
CA ASP A 580 13.05 -13.73 -16.73
C ASP A 580 12.37 -12.40 -16.42
N LEU A 581 11.04 -12.34 -16.54
CA LEU A 581 10.25 -11.17 -16.12
C LEU A 581 10.25 -11.01 -14.60
N ILE A 582 10.08 -12.10 -13.84
CA ILE A 582 10.15 -12.06 -12.37
C ILE A 582 11.57 -11.66 -11.91
N GLN A 583 12.63 -12.15 -12.56
CA GLN A 583 13.99 -11.70 -12.26
C GLN A 583 14.18 -10.20 -12.53
N GLN A 584 13.65 -9.68 -13.64
CA GLN A 584 13.68 -8.26 -13.93
C GLN A 584 12.92 -7.45 -12.89
N ALA A 585 11.74 -7.91 -12.47
CA ALA A 585 10.97 -7.29 -11.40
C ALA A 585 11.77 -7.24 -10.09
N LYS A 586 12.43 -8.36 -9.72
CA LYS A 586 13.32 -8.41 -8.55
C LYS A 586 14.51 -7.46 -8.66
N ASP A 587 15.02 -7.20 -9.86
CA ASP A 587 16.17 -6.31 -10.05
C ASP A 587 15.81 -4.82 -9.93
N ILE A 588 14.52 -4.45 -10.09
CA ILE A 588 14.03 -3.05 -10.03
C ILE A 588 13.10 -2.76 -8.84
N VAL A 589 12.74 -3.78 -8.05
CA VAL A 589 11.83 -3.65 -6.93
C VAL A 589 12.32 -2.58 -5.95
N GLY A 590 11.49 -1.57 -5.68
CA GLY A 590 11.81 -0.41 -4.84
C GLY A 590 12.21 0.86 -5.60
N ASP A 591 12.64 0.75 -6.86
CA ASP A 591 12.96 1.90 -7.72
C ASP A 591 11.73 2.36 -8.54
N ASP A 592 10.89 1.42 -8.99
CA ASP A 592 9.66 1.69 -9.73
C ASP A 592 8.60 0.62 -9.40
N ALA A 593 7.69 0.95 -8.48
CA ALA A 593 6.64 0.03 -8.03
C ALA A 593 5.66 -0.34 -9.15
N GLY A 594 5.31 0.62 -10.02
CA GLY A 594 4.38 0.40 -11.13
C GLY A 594 4.97 -0.53 -12.19
N GLN A 595 6.23 -0.29 -12.58
CA GLN A 595 6.93 -1.15 -13.51
C GLN A 595 7.19 -2.55 -12.92
N THR A 596 7.50 -2.64 -11.63
CA THR A 596 7.64 -3.93 -10.94
C THR A 596 6.35 -4.73 -11.02
N LEU A 597 5.22 -4.11 -10.67
CA LEU A 597 3.91 -4.77 -10.68
C LEU A 597 3.51 -5.22 -12.11
N SER A 598 3.75 -4.40 -13.14
CA SER A 598 3.49 -4.80 -14.53
C SER A 598 4.34 -5.99 -14.96
N LEU A 599 5.64 -6.03 -14.65
CA LEU A 599 6.50 -7.17 -14.99
C LEU A 599 6.01 -8.49 -14.35
N VAL A 600 5.59 -8.44 -13.09
CA VAL A 600 5.02 -9.61 -12.40
C VAL A 600 3.64 -9.95 -12.95
N GLY A 601 2.84 -8.94 -13.31
CA GLY A 601 1.58 -9.06 -14.05
C GLY A 601 1.74 -9.88 -15.33
N GLN A 602 2.67 -9.47 -16.19
CA GLN A 602 2.99 -10.15 -17.46
C GLN A 602 3.50 -11.58 -17.23
N ALA A 603 4.37 -11.78 -16.24
CA ALA A 603 4.83 -13.10 -15.84
C ALA A 603 3.65 -14.00 -15.40
N GLY A 604 2.71 -13.42 -14.65
CA GLY A 604 1.49 -14.09 -14.22
C GLY A 604 0.58 -14.48 -15.37
N ALA A 605 0.34 -13.57 -16.32
CA ALA A 605 -0.44 -13.85 -17.52
C ALA A 605 0.14 -15.00 -18.35
N LEU A 606 1.46 -15.00 -18.56
CA LEU A 606 2.19 -16.09 -19.24
C LEU A 606 2.07 -17.42 -18.47
N ALA A 607 2.20 -17.38 -17.14
CA ALA A 607 2.11 -18.56 -16.29
C ALA A 607 0.71 -19.18 -16.29
N ILE A 608 -0.34 -18.36 -16.19
CA ILE A 608 -1.74 -18.78 -16.32
C ILE A 608 -1.98 -19.42 -17.70
N GLY A 609 -1.36 -18.85 -18.76
CA GLY A 609 -1.37 -19.36 -20.13
C GLY A 609 -0.54 -20.64 -20.37
N GLY A 610 0.11 -21.19 -19.36
CA GLY A 610 0.87 -22.45 -19.45
C GLY A 610 2.38 -22.31 -19.30
N GLY A 611 2.88 -21.10 -19.05
CA GLY A 611 4.27 -20.84 -18.71
C GLY A 611 4.68 -21.49 -17.40
N LEU A 612 5.87 -22.09 -17.36
CA LEU A 612 6.40 -22.71 -16.14
C LEU A 612 7.04 -21.64 -15.24
N VAL A 613 6.56 -21.51 -14.00
CA VAL A 613 7.14 -20.61 -12.99
C VAL A 613 7.92 -21.41 -11.96
N TRP A 614 9.08 -20.89 -11.56
CA TRP A 614 9.90 -21.50 -10.52
C TRP A 614 9.27 -21.28 -9.13
N HIS A 615 8.85 -22.37 -8.49
CA HIS A 615 8.13 -22.37 -7.21
C HIS A 615 8.82 -21.66 -6.04
N ARG A 616 10.14 -21.45 -6.09
CA ARG A 616 10.89 -20.84 -4.98
C ARG A 616 11.05 -19.32 -5.11
N TRP A 617 10.53 -18.72 -6.17
CA TRP A 617 10.54 -17.26 -6.31
C TRP A 617 10.04 -16.50 -5.06
N PRO A 618 8.96 -16.93 -4.37
CA PRO A 618 8.52 -16.25 -3.15
C PRO A 618 9.59 -16.20 -2.05
N SER A 619 10.44 -17.22 -1.95
CA SER A 619 11.54 -17.26 -0.96
C SER A 619 12.80 -16.50 -1.37
N GLU A 620 12.83 -16.01 -2.62
CA GLU A 620 13.97 -15.30 -3.20
C GLU A 620 13.71 -13.79 -3.32
N ALA A 621 12.52 -13.31 -2.98
CA ALA A 621 12.14 -11.91 -2.99
C ALA A 621 11.72 -11.46 -1.59
N GLU A 622 11.78 -10.15 -1.35
CA GLU A 622 11.20 -9.52 -0.16
C GLU A 622 9.78 -9.01 -0.50
N PRO A 623 8.90 -8.81 0.50
CA PRO A 623 7.62 -8.13 0.28
C PRO A 623 7.79 -6.72 -0.31
N PRO A 624 6.87 -6.26 -1.17
CA PRO A 624 5.61 -6.91 -1.55
C PRO A 624 5.74 -7.94 -2.69
N LEU A 625 6.89 -7.97 -3.37
CA LEU A 625 7.14 -8.82 -4.53
C LEU A 625 6.99 -10.32 -4.19
N SER A 626 7.46 -10.75 -3.02
CA SER A 626 7.30 -12.15 -2.59
C SER A 626 5.84 -12.57 -2.44
N HIS A 627 4.97 -11.69 -1.92
CA HIS A 627 3.55 -11.96 -1.73
C HIS A 627 2.80 -12.01 -3.07
N TRP A 628 3.13 -11.11 -4.00
CA TRP A 628 2.60 -11.18 -5.37
C TRP A 628 2.94 -12.52 -6.03
N ILE A 629 4.21 -12.92 -6.01
CA ILE A 629 4.63 -14.16 -6.65
C ILE A 629 4.06 -15.39 -5.92
N ALA A 630 3.87 -15.34 -4.60
CA ALA A 630 3.23 -16.41 -3.85
C ALA A 630 1.78 -16.63 -4.32
N ALA A 631 1.03 -15.54 -4.51
CA ALA A 631 -0.32 -15.60 -5.07
C ALA A 631 -0.33 -16.19 -6.48
N LEU A 632 0.68 -15.90 -7.31
CA LEU A 632 0.83 -16.51 -8.63
C LEU A 632 1.05 -18.03 -8.56
N VAL A 633 1.96 -18.47 -7.70
CA VAL A 633 2.28 -19.89 -7.52
C VAL A 633 1.04 -20.66 -7.05
N ASP A 634 0.30 -20.09 -6.10
CA ASP A 634 -0.92 -20.69 -5.57
C ASP A 634 -2.06 -20.70 -6.59
N LEU A 635 -2.22 -19.65 -7.40
CA LEU A 635 -3.16 -19.62 -8.53
C LEU A 635 -2.87 -20.71 -9.56
N VAL A 636 -1.60 -20.87 -9.97
CA VAL A 636 -1.21 -21.91 -10.93
C VAL A 636 -1.47 -23.31 -10.34
N ALA A 637 -1.15 -23.53 -9.06
CA ALA A 637 -1.46 -24.78 -8.37
C ALA A 637 -2.97 -25.05 -8.34
N PHE A 638 -3.77 -24.04 -8.01
CA PHE A 638 -5.23 -24.11 -8.02
C PHE A 638 -5.78 -24.50 -9.40
N LEU A 639 -5.32 -23.84 -10.47
CA LEU A 639 -5.73 -24.16 -11.85
C LEU A 639 -5.34 -25.58 -12.27
N GLN A 640 -4.18 -26.07 -11.83
CA GLN A 640 -3.74 -27.45 -12.07
C GLN A 640 -4.64 -28.46 -11.34
N ASP A 641 -5.03 -28.17 -10.09
CA ASP A 641 -5.88 -29.04 -9.28
C ASP A 641 -7.28 -29.20 -9.89
N ILE A 642 -7.85 -28.13 -10.46
CA ILE A 642 -9.14 -28.17 -11.17
C ILE A 642 -9.00 -28.61 -12.64
N GLY A 643 -7.79 -28.90 -13.11
CA GLY A 643 -7.51 -29.35 -14.48
C GLY A 643 -7.77 -28.30 -15.55
N GLN A 644 -7.69 -27.01 -15.20
CA GLN A 644 -7.92 -25.87 -16.08
C GLN A 644 -6.64 -25.15 -16.47
N TRP A 645 -5.46 -25.67 -16.13
CA TRP A 645 -4.17 -25.11 -16.56
C TRP A 645 -3.68 -25.78 -17.87
N PRO A 646 -3.34 -25.02 -18.94
CA PRO A 646 -3.42 -23.56 -19.07
C PRO A 646 -4.86 -23.05 -19.19
N LEU A 647 -5.14 -21.88 -18.59
CA LEU A 647 -6.47 -21.29 -18.62
C LEU A 647 -6.80 -20.83 -20.04
N LYS A 648 -7.96 -21.25 -20.54
CA LYS A 648 -8.47 -20.85 -21.85
C LYS A 648 -9.66 -19.91 -21.70
N MET A 649 -9.56 -18.73 -22.28
CA MET A 649 -10.63 -17.74 -22.31
C MET A 649 -11.78 -18.19 -23.23
N GLY A 650 -13.03 -18.00 -22.79
CA GLY A 650 -14.24 -18.11 -23.62
C GLY A 650 -14.74 -19.52 -23.99
N GLU A 651 -14.17 -20.62 -23.47
CA GLU A 651 -14.65 -22.00 -23.70
C GLU A 651 -15.62 -22.47 -22.58
N PHE A 652 -16.70 -21.72 -22.26
CA PHE A 652 -17.77 -22.25 -21.38
C PHE A 652 -18.96 -22.80 -22.17
N VAL A 653 -19.24 -24.10 -22.00
CA VAL A 653 -20.40 -24.81 -22.54
C VAL A 653 -21.17 -25.44 -21.37
N GLY A 654 -21.85 -24.62 -20.56
CA GLY A 654 -22.62 -25.06 -19.39
C GLY A 654 -23.86 -24.20 -19.14
N SER A 655 -24.90 -24.77 -18.51
CA SER A 655 -26.18 -24.10 -18.28
C SER A 655 -26.11 -23.04 -17.17
N PRO A 656 -26.88 -21.93 -17.25
CA PRO A 656 -26.82 -20.80 -16.31
C PRO A 656 -27.34 -21.06 -14.87
N GLU A 657 -27.79 -22.27 -14.53
CA GLU A 657 -28.63 -22.50 -13.34
C GLU A 657 -27.87 -22.67 -11.99
N GLU A 658 -26.54 -22.57 -11.96
CA GLU A 658 -25.76 -22.60 -10.70
C GLU A 658 -24.82 -21.38 -10.62
N GLU A 659 -25.41 -20.21 -10.39
CA GLU A 659 -24.73 -18.96 -10.02
C GLU A 659 -24.04 -19.13 -8.65
N ARG A 660 -22.76 -19.49 -8.64
CA ARG A 660 -21.90 -19.38 -7.45
C ARG A 660 -20.81 -18.34 -7.73
N THR A 661 -20.91 -17.19 -7.06
CA THR A 661 -19.92 -16.11 -7.06
C THR A 661 -18.84 -16.30 -6.00
N VAL A 662 -19.11 -17.09 -4.95
CA VAL A 662 -18.18 -17.36 -3.83
C VAL A 662 -18.05 -18.86 -3.59
N MET A 663 -16.85 -19.32 -3.20
CA MET A 663 -16.61 -20.70 -2.80
C MET A 663 -17.31 -21.00 -1.45
N PRO A 664 -18.14 -22.05 -1.33
CA PRO A 664 -18.78 -22.38 -0.06
C PRO A 664 -17.77 -22.71 1.05
N ILE A 665 -17.99 -22.21 2.27
CA ILE A 665 -17.11 -22.41 3.44
C ILE A 665 -16.84 -23.91 3.69
N ASP A 666 -17.89 -24.73 3.68
CA ASP A 666 -17.76 -26.19 3.86
C ASP A 666 -16.93 -26.86 2.77
N GLU A 667 -17.01 -26.36 1.53
CA GLU A 667 -16.21 -26.86 0.40
C GLU A 667 -14.76 -26.41 0.53
N ALA A 668 -14.51 -25.17 0.94
CA ALA A 668 -13.16 -24.63 1.19
C ALA A 668 -12.45 -25.37 2.34
N LEU A 669 -13.17 -25.63 3.44
CA LEU A 669 -12.65 -26.39 4.58
C LEU A 669 -12.48 -27.88 4.24
N ALA A 670 -13.36 -28.45 3.40
CA ALA A 670 -13.27 -29.83 2.92
C ALA A 670 -12.30 -30.02 1.73
N ALA A 671 -11.86 -28.94 1.06
CA ALA A 671 -10.89 -28.96 -0.02
C ALA A 671 -9.50 -29.43 0.44
N ARG A 672 -9.30 -29.65 1.74
CA ARG A 672 -8.37 -30.66 2.27
C ARG A 672 -8.83 -32.07 1.88
N VAL A 673 -8.75 -32.36 0.58
CA VAL A 673 -8.90 -33.63 -0.15
C VAL A 673 -9.72 -34.69 0.59
N ARG A 674 -10.95 -34.91 0.11
CA ARG A 674 -11.77 -36.06 0.53
C ARG A 674 -11.03 -37.35 0.17
N LEU A 675 -10.34 -37.93 1.15
CA LEU A 675 -9.76 -39.26 1.06
C LEU A 675 -10.91 -40.26 0.90
N THR A 676 -10.81 -41.15 -0.07
CA THR A 676 -11.74 -42.27 -0.13
C THR A 676 -11.47 -43.21 1.05
N PRO A 677 -12.46 -44.02 1.49
CA PRO A 677 -12.23 -45.04 2.51
C PRO A 677 -11.08 -46.01 2.16
N GLU A 678 -10.78 -46.17 0.87
CA GLU A 678 -9.66 -46.97 0.39
C GLU A 678 -8.31 -46.26 0.58
N ASP A 679 -8.26 -44.94 0.39
CA ASP A 679 -7.09 -44.10 0.67
C ASP A 679 -6.78 -44.04 2.17
N GLU A 680 -7.81 -43.88 3.01
CA GLU A 680 -7.64 -43.92 4.47
C GLU A 680 -7.08 -45.27 4.95
N ALA A 681 -7.58 -46.37 4.38
CA ALA A 681 -7.08 -47.70 4.69
C ALA A 681 -5.63 -47.88 4.22
N PHE A 682 -5.27 -47.32 3.06
CA PHE A 682 -3.89 -47.32 2.56
C PHE A 682 -2.95 -46.54 3.49
N ILE A 683 -3.31 -45.32 3.87
CA ILE A 683 -2.55 -44.48 4.82
C ILE A 683 -2.37 -45.18 6.16
N ALA A 684 -3.45 -45.78 6.69
CA ALA A 684 -3.40 -46.49 7.96
C ALA A 684 -2.44 -47.68 7.93
N ASP A 685 -2.33 -48.37 6.79
CA ASP A 685 -1.36 -49.46 6.62
C ASP A 685 0.07 -48.95 6.44
N LEU A 686 0.26 -47.88 5.67
CA LEU A 686 1.56 -47.23 5.46
C LEU A 686 2.16 -46.72 6.78
N ARG A 687 1.33 -46.11 7.64
CA ARG A 687 1.71 -45.62 8.98
C ARG A 687 2.18 -46.73 9.94
N LYS A 688 1.83 -48.00 9.68
CA LYS A 688 2.28 -49.15 10.51
C LYS A 688 3.68 -49.65 10.13
N ILE A 689 4.24 -49.19 9.01
CA ILE A 689 5.54 -49.65 8.51
C ILE A 689 6.64 -48.88 9.24
N ALA A 690 7.33 -49.55 10.15
CA ALA A 690 8.37 -48.98 11.00
C ALA A 690 9.78 -49.50 10.63
N SER A 691 10.05 -49.69 9.34
CA SER A 691 11.31 -50.23 8.82
C SER A 691 11.82 -49.43 7.62
N PRO A 692 13.15 -49.36 7.37
CA PRO A 692 13.70 -48.67 6.20
C PRO A 692 13.17 -49.22 4.87
N ASP A 693 12.89 -50.52 4.81
CA ASP A 693 12.44 -51.17 3.60
C ASP A 693 10.93 -50.99 3.41
N LEU A 694 10.54 -50.32 2.32
CA LEU A 694 9.15 -50.26 1.88
C LEU A 694 8.76 -51.59 1.20
N PRO A 695 7.75 -52.32 1.72
CA PRO A 695 7.37 -53.61 1.15
C PRO A 695 6.89 -53.49 -0.31
N PRO A 696 7.33 -54.37 -1.23
CA PRO A 696 6.96 -54.28 -2.65
C PRO A 696 5.46 -54.34 -2.94
N GLU A 697 4.68 -54.98 -2.08
CA GLU A 697 3.21 -54.98 -2.16
C GLU A 697 2.61 -53.59 -1.91
N MET A 698 3.23 -52.76 -1.08
CA MET A 698 2.77 -51.40 -0.81
C MET A 698 2.98 -50.51 -2.05
N ILE A 699 4.12 -50.67 -2.71
CA ILE A 699 4.42 -49.99 -4.00
C ILE A 699 3.38 -50.39 -5.06
N ARG A 700 3.12 -51.71 -5.22
CA ARG A 700 2.11 -52.18 -6.19
C ARG A 700 0.71 -51.66 -5.88
N ARG A 701 0.34 -51.59 -4.59
CA ARG A 701 -0.96 -51.07 -4.15
C ARG A 701 -1.08 -49.57 -4.46
N ALA A 702 -0.06 -48.78 -4.17
CA ALA A 702 -0.02 -47.36 -4.53
C ALA A 702 -0.18 -47.17 -6.05
N GLN A 703 0.57 -47.95 -6.85
CA GLN A 703 0.45 -47.91 -8.31
C GLN A 703 -0.94 -48.32 -8.82
N SER A 704 -1.64 -49.22 -8.14
CA SER A 704 -3.02 -49.57 -8.50
C SER A 704 -4.05 -48.50 -8.15
N LEU A 705 -3.82 -47.73 -7.08
CA LEU A 705 -4.65 -46.57 -6.71
C LEU A 705 -4.39 -45.39 -7.66
N GLY A 706 -3.20 -45.31 -8.24
CA GLY A 706 -2.84 -44.30 -9.22
C GLY A 706 -2.66 -42.91 -8.61
N PRO A 707 -2.76 -41.84 -9.41
CA PRO A 707 -2.52 -40.46 -8.96
C PRO A 707 -3.44 -39.99 -7.82
N GLY A 708 -4.60 -40.61 -7.61
CA GLY A 708 -5.55 -40.25 -6.54
C GLY A 708 -4.99 -40.38 -5.12
N ILE A 709 -3.93 -41.19 -4.92
CA ILE A 709 -3.28 -41.33 -3.61
C ILE A 709 -2.26 -40.23 -3.32
N VAL A 710 -1.87 -39.41 -4.31
CA VAL A 710 -0.81 -38.39 -4.15
C VAL A 710 -1.11 -37.38 -3.03
N PRO A 711 -2.32 -36.82 -2.91
CA PRO A 711 -2.59 -35.87 -1.83
C PRO A 711 -2.57 -36.53 -0.44
N ALA A 712 -2.92 -37.82 -0.37
CA ALA A 712 -2.80 -38.62 0.85
C ALA A 712 -1.34 -38.78 1.29
N LEU A 713 -0.43 -38.92 0.33
CA LEU A 713 1.01 -38.99 0.58
C LEU A 713 1.58 -37.64 1.02
N PHE A 714 1.14 -36.52 0.42
CA PHE A 714 1.51 -35.18 0.87
C PHE A 714 1.10 -34.95 2.32
N ARG A 715 -0.11 -35.38 2.72
CA ARG A 715 -0.54 -35.32 4.13
C ARG A 715 0.35 -36.09 5.09
N ILE A 716 0.96 -37.20 4.66
CA ILE A 716 1.89 -37.96 5.51
C ILE A 716 3.22 -37.21 5.64
N ILE A 717 3.67 -36.55 4.56
CA ILE A 717 4.91 -35.78 4.53
C ILE A 717 4.78 -34.50 5.36
N ASN A 718 3.63 -33.82 5.34
CA ASN A 718 3.41 -32.57 6.08
C ASN A 718 2.89 -32.79 7.52
N ASP A 719 3.04 -33.99 8.07
CA ASP A 719 2.59 -34.35 9.43
C ASP A 719 3.83 -34.47 10.34
N ASP A 720 4.16 -33.40 11.04
CA ASP A 720 5.36 -33.26 11.90
C ASP A 720 5.45 -34.34 12.98
N ASP A 721 4.30 -34.78 13.50
CA ASP A 721 4.23 -35.87 14.47
C ASP A 721 4.77 -37.19 13.89
N LEU A 722 4.66 -37.38 12.58
CA LEU A 722 5.17 -38.58 11.90
C LEU A 722 6.68 -38.51 11.65
N TRP A 723 7.27 -37.32 11.63
CA TRP A 723 8.73 -37.14 11.57
C TRP A 723 9.39 -37.40 12.92
N ASN A 724 8.70 -37.11 14.04
CA ASN A 724 9.25 -37.25 15.39
C ASN A 724 9.40 -38.73 15.84
N PRO A 725 10.63 -39.23 16.06
CA PRO A 725 10.85 -40.62 16.48
C PRO A 725 10.45 -40.90 17.94
N ALA A 726 10.15 -39.88 18.76
CA ALA A 726 9.78 -40.02 20.17
C ALA A 726 8.26 -40.13 20.43
N ALA A 727 7.41 -39.82 19.44
CA ALA A 727 5.97 -39.63 19.66
C ALA A 727 5.15 -40.95 19.69
N ARG A 728 5.30 -41.90 18.75
CA ARG A 728 4.45 -43.13 18.61
C ARG A 728 5.13 -44.29 17.83
N PRO A 729 4.55 -45.52 17.77
CA PRO A 729 5.11 -46.66 17.02
C PRO A 729 5.05 -46.42 15.50
N GLY A 730 6.20 -46.31 14.83
CA GLY A 730 6.28 -45.96 13.39
C GLY A 730 7.58 -45.26 12.97
N ARG A 731 8.33 -44.68 13.90
CA ARG A 731 9.71 -44.14 13.76
C ARG A 731 10.01 -43.38 12.45
N GLY A 732 9.49 -42.18 12.21
CA GLY A 732 10.02 -41.28 11.15
C GLY A 732 10.00 -41.79 9.69
N TRP A 733 9.59 -43.05 9.47
CA TRP A 733 9.62 -43.77 8.21
C TRP A 733 8.39 -43.52 7.34
N PRO A 734 7.18 -43.29 7.88
CA PRO A 734 6.01 -43.03 7.03
C PRO A 734 6.22 -41.87 6.04
N PRO A 735 6.80 -40.71 6.43
CA PRO A 735 7.15 -39.66 5.46
C PRO A 735 8.18 -40.10 4.41
N ILE A 736 9.24 -40.81 4.83
CA ILE A 736 10.28 -41.35 3.91
C ILE A 736 9.68 -42.34 2.90
N HIS A 737 8.74 -43.17 3.34
CA HIS A 737 8.01 -44.09 2.48
C HIS A 737 7.07 -43.36 1.53
N ALA A 738 6.42 -42.30 1.99
CA ALA A 738 5.60 -41.45 1.13
C ALA A 738 6.44 -40.82 0.02
N ILE A 739 7.61 -40.26 0.34
CA ILE A 739 8.59 -39.75 -0.65
C ILE A 739 8.98 -40.85 -1.67
N THR A 740 9.28 -42.05 -1.17
CA THR A 740 9.63 -43.20 -2.02
C THR A 740 8.47 -43.57 -2.97
N LEU A 741 7.23 -43.55 -2.47
CA LEU A 741 6.04 -43.83 -3.26
C LEU A 741 5.78 -42.76 -4.32
N LEU A 742 6.01 -41.48 -4.01
CA LEU A 742 5.92 -40.39 -4.99
C LEU A 742 6.87 -40.64 -6.17
N GLY A 743 8.12 -41.06 -5.91
CA GLY A 743 9.05 -41.45 -6.98
C GLY A 743 8.52 -42.58 -7.88
N HIS A 744 7.88 -43.59 -7.30
CA HIS A 744 7.32 -44.72 -8.06
C HIS A 744 6.05 -44.37 -8.83
N LEU A 745 5.28 -43.40 -8.34
CA LEU A 745 4.05 -42.89 -8.98
C LEU A 745 4.37 -41.84 -10.05
N ARG A 746 5.51 -41.14 -9.91
CA ARG A 746 6.00 -40.08 -10.79
C ARG A 746 5.03 -38.92 -11.04
N PRO A 747 4.33 -38.38 -10.03
CA PRO A 747 3.48 -37.22 -10.23
C PRO A 747 4.35 -35.96 -10.40
N PRO A 748 4.20 -35.20 -11.51
CA PRO A 748 4.89 -33.93 -11.67
C PRO A 748 4.64 -32.94 -10.52
N GLN A 749 3.45 -32.99 -9.92
CA GLN A 749 3.04 -32.12 -8.81
C GLN A 749 3.87 -32.32 -7.53
N ALA A 750 4.58 -33.44 -7.39
CA ALA A 750 5.46 -33.68 -6.25
C ALA A 750 6.83 -32.99 -6.37
N VAL A 751 7.18 -32.47 -7.55
CA VAL A 751 8.52 -31.91 -7.79
C VAL A 751 8.87 -30.78 -6.82
N PRO A 752 8.02 -29.75 -6.59
CA PRO A 752 8.31 -28.67 -5.62
C PRO A 752 8.65 -29.21 -4.23
N LEU A 753 7.74 -29.97 -3.63
CA LEU A 753 7.90 -30.59 -2.31
C LEU A 753 9.18 -31.43 -2.20
N LEU A 754 9.52 -32.19 -3.25
CA LEU A 754 10.73 -33.01 -3.27
C LEU A 754 12.02 -32.20 -3.42
N ILE A 755 11.97 -31.03 -4.06
CA ILE A 755 13.09 -30.10 -4.13
C ILE A 755 13.34 -29.54 -2.72
N ASP A 756 12.30 -29.01 -2.05
CA ASP A 756 12.43 -28.45 -0.71
C ASP A 756 13.00 -29.48 0.29
N LEU A 757 12.45 -30.69 0.30
CA LEU A 757 12.95 -31.81 1.11
C LEU A 757 14.38 -32.24 0.77
N ALA A 758 14.86 -32.00 -0.45
CA ALA A 758 16.23 -32.32 -0.83
C ALA A 758 17.23 -31.25 -0.37
N ILE A 759 16.76 -30.01 -0.16
CA ILE A 759 17.58 -28.87 0.28
C ILE A 759 17.63 -28.78 1.80
N GLU A 760 16.56 -29.07 2.53
CA GLU A 760 16.53 -28.91 3.99
C GLU A 760 17.68 -29.65 4.71
N PHE A 761 18.56 -28.87 5.35
CA PHE A 761 19.90 -29.35 5.73
C PHE A 761 19.95 -30.10 7.07
N ASP A 762 18.99 -29.96 7.98
CA ASP A 762 19.32 -30.17 9.40
C ASP A 762 18.84 -31.45 10.12
N GLU A 763 17.95 -32.32 9.61
CA GLU A 763 17.50 -33.46 10.47
C GLU A 763 17.45 -34.88 9.86
N ASN A 764 17.41 -35.07 8.52
CA ASN A 764 17.20 -36.42 7.97
C ASN A 764 17.90 -36.72 6.62
N ALA A 765 19.13 -37.25 6.69
CA ALA A 765 19.92 -37.61 5.49
C ALA A 765 19.25 -38.65 4.57
N GLU A 766 18.39 -39.52 5.11
CA GLU A 766 17.67 -40.52 4.31
C GLU A 766 16.53 -39.86 3.51
N ALA A 767 15.80 -38.91 4.09
CA ALA A 767 14.75 -38.17 3.41
C ALA A 767 15.29 -37.43 2.17
N ARG A 768 16.42 -36.71 2.32
CA ARG A 768 17.10 -36.06 1.19
C ARG A 768 17.47 -37.04 0.09
N TYR A 769 18.08 -38.18 0.46
CA TYR A 769 18.47 -39.20 -0.51
C TYR A 769 17.24 -39.73 -1.28
N ARG A 770 16.13 -39.99 -0.59
CA ARG A 770 14.88 -40.44 -1.22
C ARG A 770 14.22 -39.37 -2.07
N ALA A 771 14.31 -38.11 -1.68
CA ALA A 771 13.80 -37.00 -2.47
C ALA A 771 14.57 -36.85 -3.78
N ILE A 772 15.91 -36.89 -3.74
CA ILE A 772 16.78 -36.91 -4.93
C ILE A 772 16.47 -38.11 -5.84
N GLU A 773 16.31 -39.30 -5.26
CA GLU A 773 15.94 -40.51 -6.01
C GLU A 773 14.56 -40.36 -6.68
N ALA A 774 13.57 -39.82 -5.96
CA ALA A 774 12.22 -39.59 -6.46
C ALA A 774 12.20 -38.56 -7.60
N LEU A 775 12.93 -37.45 -7.47
CA LEU A 775 13.10 -36.45 -8.54
C LEU A 775 13.71 -37.09 -9.79
N GLY A 776 14.75 -37.90 -9.63
CA GLY A 776 15.36 -38.66 -10.73
C GLY A 776 14.38 -39.65 -11.39
N GLN A 777 13.48 -40.26 -10.62
CA GLN A 777 12.45 -41.17 -11.13
C GLN A 777 11.33 -40.44 -11.87
N ILE A 778 10.94 -39.23 -11.44
CA ILE A 778 9.97 -38.37 -12.13
C ILE A 778 10.51 -37.97 -13.50
N GLY A 779 11.79 -37.61 -13.61
CA GLY A 779 12.46 -37.37 -14.88
C GLY A 779 12.25 -35.96 -15.43
N ALA A 780 11.83 -35.82 -16.69
CA ALA A 780 11.79 -34.53 -17.38
C ALA A 780 11.05 -33.39 -16.63
N PRO A 781 9.88 -33.62 -15.99
CA PRO A 781 9.22 -32.57 -15.20
C PRO A 781 10.08 -32.07 -14.02
N ALA A 782 10.83 -32.97 -13.37
CA ALA A 782 11.77 -32.59 -12.33
C ALA A 782 12.97 -31.84 -12.90
N ALA A 783 13.46 -32.24 -14.08
CA ALA A 783 14.59 -31.59 -14.74
C ALA A 783 14.32 -30.12 -15.07
N GLU A 784 13.12 -29.78 -15.56
CA GLU A 784 12.75 -28.39 -15.87
C GLU A 784 12.83 -27.49 -14.62
N MET A 785 12.20 -27.91 -13.50
CA MET A 785 12.24 -27.14 -12.24
C MET A 785 13.65 -27.05 -11.66
N LEU A 786 14.43 -28.13 -11.76
CA LEU A 786 15.83 -28.15 -11.32
C LEU A 786 16.71 -27.24 -12.18
N TRP A 787 16.39 -26.99 -13.46
CA TRP A 787 17.13 -25.98 -14.23
C TRP A 787 16.82 -24.57 -13.80
N LEU A 788 15.55 -24.28 -13.50
CA LEU A 788 15.17 -22.98 -12.97
C LEU A 788 15.93 -22.70 -11.65
N GLU A 789 16.04 -23.71 -10.77
CA GLU A 789 16.89 -23.63 -9.56
C GLU A 789 18.36 -23.29 -9.87
N MET A 790 18.96 -23.93 -10.87
CA MET A 790 20.36 -23.68 -11.24
C MET A 790 20.56 -22.29 -11.87
N ARG A 791 19.51 -21.73 -12.46
CA ARG A 791 19.55 -20.46 -13.19
C ARG A 791 19.28 -19.26 -12.28
N PHE A 792 18.23 -19.35 -11.46
CA PHE A 792 17.70 -18.23 -10.67
C PHE A 792 18.00 -18.33 -9.18
N GLY A 793 18.27 -19.54 -8.65
CA GLY A 793 18.57 -19.73 -7.23
C GLY A 793 19.82 -19.02 -6.78
N SER A 794 19.73 -18.34 -5.64
CA SER A 794 20.86 -17.66 -5.00
C SER A 794 21.65 -18.59 -4.05
N ASP A 795 20.99 -19.62 -3.52
CA ASP A 795 21.60 -20.61 -2.63
C ASP A 795 22.46 -21.64 -3.40
N THR A 796 23.77 -21.41 -3.36
CA THR A 796 24.76 -22.30 -3.97
C THR A 796 24.83 -23.67 -3.29
N GLU A 797 24.53 -23.76 -1.99
CA GLU A 797 24.56 -25.03 -1.25
C GLU A 797 23.37 -25.91 -1.66
N ALA A 798 22.18 -25.32 -1.81
CA ALA A 798 21.02 -25.95 -2.40
C ALA A 798 21.28 -26.47 -3.83
N GLN A 799 21.89 -25.64 -4.69
CA GLN A 799 22.25 -26.03 -6.05
C GLN A 799 23.21 -27.23 -6.07
N VAL A 800 24.20 -27.25 -5.18
CA VAL A 800 25.12 -28.39 -5.05
C VAL A 800 24.36 -29.63 -4.59
N ALA A 801 23.47 -29.53 -3.59
CA ALA A 801 22.67 -30.65 -3.09
C ALA A 801 21.76 -31.26 -4.17
N LEU A 802 21.24 -30.45 -5.08
CA LEU A 802 20.33 -30.86 -6.15
C LEU A 802 21.03 -31.33 -7.44
N ALA A 803 22.33 -31.10 -7.57
CA ALA A 803 23.11 -31.51 -8.75
C ALA A 803 22.94 -33.00 -9.14
N PRO A 804 22.89 -33.98 -8.21
CA PRO A 804 22.65 -35.38 -8.57
C PRO A 804 21.25 -35.64 -9.12
N ALA A 805 20.22 -35.01 -8.53
CA ALA A 805 18.85 -35.11 -9.02
C ALA A 805 18.77 -34.61 -10.45
N LEU A 806 19.39 -33.46 -10.72
CA LEU A 806 19.42 -32.87 -12.04
C LEU A 806 20.18 -33.73 -13.06
N ALA A 807 21.32 -34.32 -12.68
CA ALA A 807 22.08 -35.21 -13.55
C ALA A 807 21.30 -36.47 -13.97
N VAL A 808 20.44 -36.99 -13.08
CA VAL A 808 19.61 -38.16 -13.37
C VAL A 808 18.35 -37.78 -14.16
N ALA A 809 17.63 -36.76 -13.70
CA ALA A 809 16.38 -36.30 -14.30
C ALA A 809 16.59 -35.68 -15.69
N GLY A 810 17.63 -34.88 -15.85
CA GLY A 810 17.98 -34.17 -17.08
C GLY A 810 18.84 -34.96 -18.07
N ARG A 811 18.90 -36.30 -17.91
CA ARG A 811 19.71 -37.15 -18.78
C ARG A 811 19.19 -37.13 -20.22
N GLY A 812 20.05 -36.74 -21.14
CA GLY A 812 19.72 -36.62 -22.57
C GLY A 812 19.25 -35.24 -22.99
N ASP A 813 19.06 -34.30 -22.05
CA ASP A 813 18.83 -32.89 -22.36
C ASP A 813 20.17 -32.15 -22.49
N SER A 814 20.31 -31.36 -23.56
CA SER A 814 21.51 -30.58 -23.87
C SER A 814 21.78 -29.42 -22.93
N ARG A 815 20.79 -28.95 -22.15
CA ARG A 815 20.89 -27.85 -21.17
C ARG A 815 21.62 -28.28 -19.89
N THR A 816 21.52 -29.56 -19.51
CA THR A 816 21.99 -30.07 -18.21
C THR A 816 23.51 -30.00 -18.04
N ALA A 817 24.28 -30.45 -19.04
CA ALA A 817 25.74 -30.46 -18.93
C ALA A 817 26.34 -29.04 -18.81
N PRO A 818 25.93 -28.05 -19.61
CA PRO A 818 26.33 -26.65 -19.42
C PRO A 818 26.08 -26.11 -18.00
N LEU A 819 24.89 -26.34 -17.44
CA LEU A 819 24.53 -25.83 -16.10
C LEU A 819 25.38 -26.48 -14.99
N LEU A 820 25.55 -27.81 -15.03
CA LEU A 820 26.40 -28.50 -14.06
C LEU A 820 27.88 -28.13 -14.21
N LEU A 821 28.35 -27.84 -15.43
CA LEU A 821 29.71 -27.36 -15.67
C LEU A 821 29.91 -25.93 -15.17
N ASP A 822 28.92 -25.06 -15.33
CA ASP A 822 28.94 -23.71 -14.77
C ASP A 822 29.00 -23.75 -13.23
N LEU A 823 28.11 -24.52 -12.58
CA LEU A 823 28.14 -24.75 -11.13
C LEU A 823 29.48 -25.34 -10.69
N PHE A 824 30.01 -26.34 -11.41
CA PHE A 824 31.32 -26.92 -11.13
C PHE A 824 32.46 -25.88 -11.20
N ASN A 825 32.33 -24.83 -11.99
CA ASN A 825 33.36 -23.79 -12.12
C ASN A 825 33.24 -22.70 -11.05
N ARG A 826 32.02 -22.38 -10.60
CA ARG A 826 31.76 -21.38 -9.55
C ARG A 826 32.02 -21.91 -8.14
N VAL A 827 31.72 -23.18 -7.87
CA VAL A 827 31.79 -23.80 -6.54
C VAL A 827 33.23 -24.18 -6.14
N GLY A 828 33.61 -23.88 -4.90
CA GLY A 828 34.87 -24.30 -4.30
C GLY A 828 34.92 -25.76 -3.84
N TRP A 829 36.12 -26.33 -3.68
CA TRP A 829 36.30 -27.71 -3.17
C TRP A 829 35.77 -27.93 -1.74
N ARG A 830 35.60 -26.88 -0.95
CA ARG A 830 35.00 -26.96 0.39
C ARG A 830 33.48 -26.86 0.37
N GLU A 831 32.94 -26.28 -0.67
CA GLU A 831 31.51 -26.04 -0.92
C GLU A 831 30.88 -27.18 -1.75
N GLY A 832 31.60 -28.30 -1.94
CA GLY A 832 31.04 -29.49 -2.60
C GLY A 832 31.30 -29.63 -4.09
N ARG A 833 32.31 -28.97 -4.66
CA ARG A 833 32.70 -29.13 -6.08
C ARG A 833 32.90 -30.60 -6.53
N SER A 834 33.38 -31.47 -5.64
CA SER A 834 33.53 -32.90 -5.93
C SER A 834 32.19 -33.63 -6.06
N HIS A 835 31.15 -33.18 -5.36
CA HIS A 835 29.79 -33.68 -5.51
C HIS A 835 29.24 -33.36 -6.90
N VAL A 836 29.43 -32.12 -7.37
CA VAL A 836 29.07 -31.71 -8.74
C VAL A 836 29.84 -32.52 -9.79
N ALA A 837 31.12 -32.83 -9.54
CA ALA A 837 31.90 -33.71 -10.41
C ALA A 837 31.31 -35.12 -10.52
N SER A 838 30.89 -35.71 -9.40
CA SER A 838 30.20 -37.01 -9.38
C SER A 838 28.89 -36.95 -10.17
N SER A 839 28.12 -35.86 -10.07
CA SER A 839 26.89 -35.64 -10.83
C SER A 839 27.15 -35.55 -12.33
N LEU A 840 28.20 -34.85 -12.78
CA LEU A 840 28.63 -34.84 -14.18
C LEU A 840 28.96 -36.26 -14.69
N GLY A 841 29.52 -37.12 -13.84
CA GLY A 841 29.73 -38.53 -14.13
C GLY A 841 28.43 -39.34 -14.23
N LEU A 842 27.43 -39.04 -13.40
CA LEU A 842 26.10 -39.67 -13.43
C LEU A 842 25.27 -39.28 -14.67
N LEU A 843 25.49 -38.07 -15.19
CA LEU A 843 24.85 -37.57 -16.41
C LEU A 843 25.29 -38.37 -17.66
N GLU A 844 26.51 -38.90 -17.64
CA GLU A 844 27.12 -39.67 -18.74
C GLU A 844 27.34 -38.86 -20.05
N ASP A 845 27.33 -37.53 -20.00
CA ASP A 845 27.68 -36.67 -21.13
C ASP A 845 29.20 -36.45 -21.24
N ARG A 846 29.77 -36.92 -22.34
CA ARG A 846 31.21 -36.81 -22.64
C ARG A 846 31.71 -35.37 -22.78
N SER A 847 30.83 -34.39 -22.98
CA SER A 847 31.18 -32.97 -22.98
C SER A 847 31.86 -32.51 -21.67
N ALA A 848 31.59 -33.19 -20.55
CA ALA A 848 32.18 -32.91 -19.24
C ALA A 848 33.62 -33.44 -19.07
N ALA A 849 34.10 -34.33 -19.94
CA ALA A 849 35.41 -34.95 -19.79
C ALA A 849 36.58 -33.95 -19.89
N PRO A 850 36.64 -33.00 -20.84
CA PRO A 850 37.73 -32.02 -20.90
C PRO A 850 37.82 -31.10 -19.66
N PRO A 851 36.72 -30.48 -19.17
CA PRO A 851 36.75 -29.69 -17.94
C PRO A 851 37.21 -30.48 -16.70
N LEU A 852 36.71 -31.70 -16.51
CA LEU A 852 37.12 -32.57 -15.40
C LEU A 852 38.60 -32.96 -15.48
N ARG A 853 39.11 -33.25 -16.69
CA ARG A 853 40.55 -33.51 -16.90
C ARG A 853 41.42 -32.30 -16.59
N ALA A 854 40.96 -31.10 -16.92
CA ALA A 854 41.67 -29.87 -16.59
C ALA A 854 41.70 -29.62 -15.07
N ALA A 855 40.59 -29.89 -14.37
CA ALA A 855 40.48 -29.72 -12.93
C ALA A 855 41.38 -30.67 -12.12
N LEU A 856 41.79 -31.82 -12.68
CA LEU A 856 42.77 -32.72 -12.07
C LEU A 856 44.14 -32.08 -11.81
N ASP A 857 44.47 -30.97 -12.49
CA ASP A 857 45.70 -30.21 -12.25
C ASP A 857 45.57 -29.20 -11.09
N ASP A 858 44.36 -28.94 -10.58
CA ASP A 858 44.14 -28.03 -9.46
C ASP A 858 44.74 -28.60 -8.17
N ARG A 859 45.73 -27.88 -7.62
CA ARG A 859 46.45 -28.26 -6.40
C ARG A 859 45.61 -28.16 -5.14
N ARG A 860 44.48 -27.46 -5.17
CA ARG A 860 43.56 -27.31 -4.05
C ARG A 860 42.68 -28.55 -3.84
N ALA A 861 42.51 -29.39 -4.88
CA ALA A 861 41.75 -30.63 -4.80
C ALA A 861 42.45 -31.64 -3.87
N ARG A 862 41.69 -32.17 -2.90
CA ARG A 862 42.12 -33.20 -1.94
C ARG A 862 42.02 -34.60 -2.54
N LEU A 863 42.39 -35.62 -1.75
CA LEU A 863 42.34 -37.02 -2.16
C LEU A 863 40.95 -37.41 -2.68
N ASP A 864 39.93 -37.22 -1.85
CA ASP A 864 38.54 -37.59 -2.13
C ASP A 864 37.98 -36.83 -3.35
N ASP A 865 38.37 -35.57 -3.52
CA ASP A 865 38.00 -34.75 -4.68
C ASP A 865 38.58 -35.33 -5.99
N VAL A 866 39.83 -35.79 -5.94
CA VAL A 866 40.49 -36.42 -7.07
C VAL A 866 39.92 -37.81 -7.35
N GLU A 867 39.53 -38.57 -6.32
CA GLU A 867 38.82 -39.84 -6.48
C GLU A 867 37.46 -39.64 -7.18
N ALA A 868 36.65 -38.69 -6.72
CA ALA A 868 35.36 -38.36 -7.32
C ALA A 868 35.48 -37.96 -8.80
N MET A 869 36.48 -37.12 -9.15
CA MET A 869 36.75 -36.75 -10.54
C MET A 869 37.19 -37.95 -11.40
N ILE A 870 38.00 -38.86 -10.86
CA ILE A 870 38.45 -40.05 -11.58
C ILE A 870 37.28 -41.00 -11.83
N GLU A 871 36.42 -41.22 -10.83
CA GLU A 871 35.21 -42.03 -10.98
C GLU A 871 34.25 -41.44 -12.01
N ALA A 872 34.06 -40.13 -11.98
CA ALA A 872 33.27 -39.42 -12.99
C ALA A 872 33.86 -39.62 -14.40
N LEU A 873 35.17 -39.42 -14.57
CA LEU A 873 35.86 -39.63 -15.85
C LEU A 873 35.76 -41.09 -16.35
N GLU A 874 35.78 -42.06 -15.44
CA GLU A 874 35.59 -43.47 -15.78
C GLU A 874 34.17 -43.73 -16.30
N LYS A 875 33.13 -43.18 -15.65
CA LYS A 875 31.73 -43.24 -16.14
C LYS A 875 31.58 -42.59 -17.52
N LEU A 876 32.30 -41.50 -17.79
CA LEU A 876 32.33 -40.85 -19.11
C LEU A 876 33.10 -41.65 -20.19
N GLY A 877 33.71 -42.78 -19.83
CA GLY A 877 34.45 -43.64 -20.75
C GLY A 877 35.88 -43.17 -21.05
N VAL A 878 36.44 -42.28 -20.22
CA VAL A 878 37.85 -41.90 -20.31
C VAL A 878 38.71 -43.07 -19.80
N PRO A 879 39.78 -43.47 -20.52
CA PRO A 879 40.62 -44.58 -20.11
C PRO A 879 41.55 -44.16 -18.95
N VAL A 880 40.99 -44.06 -17.73
CA VAL A 880 41.63 -43.51 -16.52
C VAL A 880 42.96 -44.18 -16.15
N ASN A 881 43.15 -45.45 -16.53
CA ASN A 881 44.39 -46.19 -16.28
C ASN A 881 45.56 -45.80 -17.20
N THR A 882 45.27 -45.17 -18.35
CA THR A 882 46.28 -44.75 -19.34
C THR A 882 46.28 -43.25 -19.58
N ASP A 883 45.29 -42.50 -19.09
CA ASP A 883 45.19 -41.05 -19.29
C ASP A 883 46.31 -40.30 -18.54
N PRO A 884 47.16 -39.50 -19.25
CA PRO A 884 48.29 -38.82 -18.62
C PRO A 884 47.91 -37.87 -17.47
N ALA A 885 46.78 -37.16 -17.58
CA ALA A 885 46.31 -36.22 -16.56
C ALA A 885 45.89 -36.97 -15.30
N VAL A 886 45.14 -38.07 -15.45
CA VAL A 886 44.76 -38.95 -14.34
C VAL A 886 45.99 -39.55 -13.65
N GLN A 887 46.97 -40.03 -14.42
CA GLN A 887 48.20 -40.58 -13.86
C GLN A 887 49.03 -39.53 -13.11
N ALA A 888 49.05 -38.28 -13.58
CA ALA A 888 49.71 -37.17 -12.91
C ALA A 888 49.01 -36.82 -11.58
N ALA A 889 47.68 -36.72 -11.60
CA ALA A 889 46.88 -36.44 -10.40
C ALA A 889 47.01 -37.55 -9.35
N ARG A 890 46.91 -38.83 -9.74
CA ARG A 890 47.13 -39.98 -8.82
C ARG A 890 48.47 -39.90 -8.10
N ARG A 891 49.55 -39.58 -8.82
CA ARG A 891 50.89 -39.39 -8.22
C ARG A 891 50.92 -38.19 -7.26
N ARG A 892 50.23 -37.09 -7.61
CA ARG A 892 50.18 -35.86 -6.79
C ARG A 892 49.50 -36.09 -5.45
N VAL A 893 48.37 -36.80 -5.41
CA VAL A 893 47.61 -37.06 -4.17
C VAL A 893 47.99 -38.36 -3.46
N GLY A 894 48.92 -39.13 -4.00
CA GLY A 894 49.36 -40.39 -3.40
C GLY A 894 48.39 -41.56 -3.58
N LEU A 895 47.53 -41.53 -4.61
CA LEU A 895 46.63 -42.64 -4.96
C LEU A 895 47.45 -43.84 -5.44
N VAL A 896 47.56 -44.87 -4.61
CA VAL A 896 48.23 -46.12 -5.00
C VAL A 896 47.25 -46.94 -5.84
N MET A 897 47.62 -47.24 -7.09
CA MET A 897 46.91 -48.19 -7.94
C MET A 897 46.63 -49.47 -7.16
N ARG A 898 45.36 -49.78 -6.85
CA ARG A 898 44.99 -51.17 -6.59
C ARG A 898 45.34 -51.92 -7.87
N ARG A 899 46.40 -52.75 -7.82
CA ARG A 899 46.69 -53.70 -8.90
C ARG A 899 45.37 -54.40 -9.22
N PRO A 900 45.03 -54.63 -10.51
CA PRO A 900 43.99 -55.59 -10.82
C PRO A 900 44.35 -56.85 -10.03
N VAL A 901 43.41 -57.40 -9.28
CA VAL A 901 43.60 -58.74 -8.72
C VAL A 901 43.81 -59.62 -9.94
N ALA A 902 45.07 -59.92 -10.26
CA ALA A 902 45.41 -60.96 -11.20
C ALA A 902 44.60 -62.17 -10.73
N ALA A 903 43.81 -62.74 -11.64
CA ALA A 903 42.98 -63.89 -11.38
C ALA A 903 43.72 -64.82 -10.42
N THR A 904 43.23 -64.90 -9.18
CA THR A 904 43.90 -65.68 -8.13
C THR A 904 44.04 -67.12 -8.61
N GLU A 905 44.96 -67.90 -8.04
CA GLU A 905 45.20 -69.31 -8.41
C GLU A 905 43.91 -70.18 -8.40
N TRP A 906 42.84 -69.68 -7.78
CA TRP A 906 41.54 -70.34 -7.64
C TRP A 906 40.54 -70.01 -8.76
N SER A 907 40.91 -69.14 -9.71
CA SER A 907 40.10 -68.85 -10.91
C SER A 907 39.84 -70.07 -11.79
N LYS A 908 40.64 -71.14 -11.63
CA LYS A 908 40.43 -72.45 -12.27
C LYS A 908 39.65 -73.45 -11.42
N THR A 909 39.24 -73.09 -10.20
CA THR A 909 38.48 -73.99 -9.33
C THR A 909 37.07 -74.22 -9.91
N PRO A 910 36.69 -75.47 -10.20
CA PRO A 910 35.37 -75.77 -10.75
C PRO A 910 34.25 -75.28 -9.84
N ARG A 911 33.19 -74.67 -10.41
CA ARG A 911 32.10 -74.00 -9.67
C ARG A 911 31.48 -74.84 -8.53
N ASN A 912 31.43 -76.16 -8.67
CA ASN A 912 30.83 -77.06 -7.68
C ASN A 912 31.85 -77.76 -6.74
N ALA A 913 33.15 -77.52 -6.89
CA ALA A 913 34.18 -78.08 -6.01
C ALA A 913 34.16 -77.40 -4.62
N PRO A 914 34.66 -78.06 -3.56
CA PRO A 914 34.87 -77.41 -2.26
C PRO A 914 35.74 -76.16 -2.39
N CYS A 915 35.41 -75.09 -1.66
CA CYS A 915 36.13 -73.84 -1.76
C CYS A 915 37.55 -73.98 -1.16
N PRO A 916 38.61 -73.54 -1.87
CA PRO A 916 39.99 -73.67 -1.40
C PRO A 916 40.32 -72.96 -0.08
N CYS A 917 39.45 -72.06 0.39
CA CYS A 917 39.60 -71.39 1.69
C CYS A 917 39.30 -72.29 2.90
N GLY A 918 38.85 -73.53 2.70
CA GLY A 918 38.55 -74.47 3.80
C GLY A 918 37.20 -74.26 4.48
N SER A 919 36.33 -73.40 3.93
CA SER A 919 35.01 -73.07 4.52
C SER A 919 33.98 -74.21 4.51
N GLY A 920 34.28 -75.35 3.87
CA GLY A 920 33.35 -76.47 3.69
C GLY A 920 32.24 -76.22 2.65
N LYS A 921 32.11 -75.01 2.10
CA LYS A 921 31.12 -74.64 1.06
C LYS A 921 31.66 -74.92 -0.35
N LYS A 922 30.77 -75.05 -1.35
CA LYS A 922 31.17 -75.13 -2.77
C LYS A 922 31.67 -73.77 -3.26
N TYR A 923 32.61 -73.73 -4.20
CA TYR A 923 33.26 -72.52 -4.71
C TYR A 923 32.24 -71.46 -5.16
N LYS A 924 31.21 -71.83 -5.91
CA LYS A 924 30.13 -70.91 -6.35
C LYS A 924 29.28 -70.30 -5.23
N TYR A 925 29.33 -70.82 -4.01
CA TYR A 925 28.61 -70.31 -2.84
C TYR A 925 29.56 -69.67 -1.81
N CYS A 926 30.79 -69.37 -2.25
CA CYS A 926 31.83 -68.71 -1.47
C CYS A 926 32.58 -67.78 -2.44
N HIS A 927 33.89 -67.90 -2.62
CA HIS A 927 34.69 -67.00 -3.46
C HIS A 927 34.35 -66.96 -4.97
N GLY A 928 33.49 -67.86 -5.47
CA GLY A 928 32.97 -67.86 -6.83
C GLY A 928 31.52 -67.35 -6.97
N SER A 929 30.93 -66.75 -5.93
CA SER A 929 29.54 -66.27 -5.94
C SER A 929 29.32 -64.96 -6.68
N GLY A 930 30.38 -64.25 -7.09
CA GLY A 930 30.26 -63.01 -7.87
C GLY A 930 29.73 -61.80 -7.09
N GLU A 931 29.26 -61.98 -5.87
CA GLU A 931 28.88 -60.91 -4.94
C GLU A 931 30.05 -60.60 -4.01
N LEU A 932 30.64 -59.43 -4.21
CA LEU A 932 31.49 -58.78 -3.21
C LEU A 932 30.60 -58.43 -2.01
N THR A 933 30.64 -59.24 -0.96
CA THR A 933 30.19 -58.81 0.37
C THR A 933 31.27 -57.88 0.92
N VAL A 934 30.93 -56.59 0.97
CA VAL A 934 31.73 -55.57 1.66
C VAL A 934 31.56 -55.82 3.17
N HIS A 935 32.67 -55.90 3.89
CA HIS A 935 32.73 -55.71 5.34
C HIS A 935 33.29 -54.32 5.61
#